data_AF-A0AAN7CIP4-F1
#
_entry.id   AF-A0AAN7CIP4-F1
#
_cell.length_a   1.000
_cell.length_b   1.000
_cell.length_c   1.000
_cell.angle_alpha   90.00
_cell.angle_beta   90.00
_cell.angle_gamma   90.00
#
_symmetry.space_group_name_H-M   'P 1'
#
loop_
_entity.id
_entity.type
_entity.pdbx_description
1 polymer ?
#
loop_
_entity_poly.entity_id
_entity_poly.type
_entity_poly.pdbx_seq_one_letter_code
_entity_poly.pdbx_strand_id
1 'polypeptide(L)'
;MRGSSAVTVGALLAGAWDIQRTQRPQEFRRLRKRANTFEEVITNEQARGGYFATCRLGTPGQNLTLQLDTGSSDIWVPDSTAQVCQQQGSDGCTLGTFSPDDSSSFTVVGKGEFDIAYVDGSKAQGDYFTDVFEIGGATLQNMTMGLGLNTDISYGLVGVGYAVNEAIVGDTRSLSSAYPNLPVNMVDEGLINTVAYSLWLNDLDANSGSILFGGIDTAKYTGELTRINIYPTEQNIYTHFAVALTSMEAYSSSGHDTLTSSEFPITVVLDSGTTLSYLPTDLAQQIWTEVGAVWSNDAGAAVLPCSMQNSRGYFSFGLAGPSGPRINVTMDELVLDLTSGQAPQFSSGQYRGQDACAFGIQNFSSSPYLLGDTFLRSAYVVYDLVNNEIGIAPTDFNSTESNIVAFPSMSAPIPSATVAPNQNEVTTTPSEVTEPAYAARNGFRETSASAGEENSVVFPVKMRVIRAVAALNSSCAVGSRQGARYAGLAYRAAVSIPSAQCYSFRLSGLRHFSRTPASRASTAAEAALKQAKELAAANMTPEAAAARMSPEEAKRLSMVRNIGIAAHIDSGKTTVTERILFYTGRVKAIHEVRGRDGVGAKMDSMELERERGITIQSAATFADWKKVEDGKEETYHFNLIDTPGHIDFTIEVERAMRVLDGAVMVLCAVSGVQSQTITVDRQMKRYNVPRISFVNKMDRMGANPFKAVEMINSKLKIAAAAVQIPIGSEKEFEGVVDLIHMRAIRNEGHRGINVKVSNQIPEDLKELAQQKRQELIEKLADVDDEIAELFLEEKTPTPEQIKAAIRRATIGLKFTPVLMGSALADKSIQPMLDAVCDYLPNPSNVDNTALDRSKGEQPVKLLPYNSLPFVGLAFKLEENPYGQLTYIRVYQGSLKKGQYLFNSRNDKRVRIPRIVRMHSNEMEDVNEIGAGEICAVFGVECASGDTFTDGRLPYGMSSMYVPESVMSLSIKPKRSSDADAFSKAMNRFMREDPTFRLHVDEESEETIISGMGELHLDIYVERLRREYKVECETGKPRVAYRETISKRAEFDYLLRRQTGGPGDYARVVGWIEPNAENAEKNHFESRVVGGSIPDKYIAACGKGFEEACLKGPLLGHRVIGTSLVVTDGATHVTDSSDYAFNLATQMAFRKAFMEAGGTVLEPLMKTTITAPAEFQGNILMLMNKRGSIVDTEVGADEFTMIAECSLNAMFGFSTHLRAATQGKGEFSMEFSHYAPAPPHLQKELIAAYEKELDAKRTK
;
A
#
# COMPACT_ATOMS: atom_id res chain seq x y z
N MET A 1 46.93 50.47 -19.31
CA MET A 1 48.13 50.55 -18.45
C MET A 1 48.07 49.43 -17.40
N ARG A 2 49.16 49.24 -16.63
CA ARG A 2 49.33 48.36 -15.45
C ARG A 2 48.05 48.24 -14.59
N GLY A 3 47.69 47.10 -13.99
CA GLY A 3 48.44 46.36 -12.95
C GLY A 3 48.06 46.92 -11.54
N SER A 4 47.95 46.17 -10.44
CA SER A 4 48.46 44.82 -10.11
C SER A 4 47.73 44.16 -8.92
N SER A 5 48.19 42.96 -8.56
CA SER A 5 48.12 42.24 -7.25
C SER A 5 48.47 43.07 -6.00
N ALA A 6 48.36 42.58 -4.73
CA ALA A 6 47.52 41.54 -4.05
C ALA A 6 47.92 41.41 -2.52
N VAL A 7 47.16 40.62 -1.73
CA VAL A 7 47.62 39.75 -0.61
C VAL A 7 48.04 40.33 0.78
N THR A 8 47.24 39.99 1.83
CA THR A 8 47.55 39.81 3.29
C THR A 8 48.05 41.04 4.12
N VAL A 9 48.15 41.06 5.47
CA VAL A 9 47.99 40.12 6.63
C VAL A 9 47.30 40.91 7.79
N GLY A 10 46.65 40.31 8.82
CA GLY A 10 46.47 41.05 10.10
C GLY A 10 45.40 40.72 11.16
N ALA A 11 45.19 39.46 11.54
CA ALA A 11 44.85 38.93 12.89
C ALA A 11 44.18 39.75 14.05
N LEU A 12 43.26 39.06 14.75
CA LEU A 12 43.00 38.99 16.23
C LEU A 12 42.00 39.94 16.97
N LEU A 13 41.07 39.27 17.69
CA LEU A 13 40.36 39.61 18.95
C LEU A 13 39.34 40.78 18.93
N ALA A 14 38.17 40.68 19.58
CA ALA A 14 37.61 39.65 20.48
C ALA A 14 36.09 39.46 20.25
N GLY A 15 35.55 38.28 20.59
CA GLY A 15 34.14 37.95 20.40
C GLY A 15 33.23 38.49 21.51
N ALA A 16 32.01 38.88 21.13
CA ALA A 16 30.87 39.08 22.03
C ALA A 16 29.68 38.30 21.45
N TRP A 17 28.88 37.68 22.33
CA TRP A 17 27.71 36.90 21.90
C TRP A 17 26.62 37.84 21.39
N ASP A 18 26.15 37.60 20.17
CA ASP A 18 25.01 38.31 19.60
C ASP A 18 24.07 37.30 18.94
N ILE A 19 23.06 36.84 19.69
CA ILE A 19 21.92 36.08 19.15
C ILE A 19 21.00 37.08 18.44
N GLN A 20 21.55 37.72 17.40
CA GLN A 20 20.86 38.76 16.65
C GLN A 20 19.77 38.09 15.82
N ARG A 21 18.56 38.66 15.86
CA ARG A 21 17.36 38.16 15.16
C ARG A 21 17.57 38.14 13.64
N THR A 22 18.14 37.07 13.11
CA THR A 22 18.14 36.79 11.67
C THR A 22 16.71 36.61 11.19
N GLN A 23 16.30 37.43 10.23
CA GLN A 23 15.00 37.31 9.59
C GLN A 23 14.98 36.02 8.78
N ARG A 24 14.29 34.98 9.28
CA ARG A 24 14.16 33.69 8.59
C ARG A 24 13.53 33.92 7.19
N PRO A 25 14.14 33.42 6.10
CA PRO A 25 13.48 33.37 4.80
C PRO A 25 12.15 32.62 4.89
N GLN A 26 11.07 33.20 4.35
CA GLN A 26 9.70 32.67 4.52
C GLN A 26 9.36 31.47 3.60
N GLU A 27 10.34 30.69 3.16
CA GLU A 27 10.15 29.62 2.16
C GLU A 27 10.24 28.18 2.72
N PHE A 28 10.75 27.97 3.94
CA PHE A 28 10.79 26.64 4.59
C PHE A 28 9.55 26.37 5.47
N ARG A 29 8.33 26.48 4.89
CA ARG A 29 7.08 26.16 5.61
C ARG A 29 6.00 25.50 4.73
N ARG A 30 6.39 24.55 3.87
CA ARG A 30 5.51 23.83 2.93
C ARG A 30 5.82 22.32 2.73
N LEU A 31 6.29 21.65 3.78
CA LEU A 31 6.47 20.19 3.88
C LEU A 31 6.12 19.79 5.33
N ARG A 32 5.50 18.65 5.65
CA ARG A 32 4.61 17.73 4.91
C ARG A 32 3.53 17.22 5.89
N LYS A 33 2.25 17.63 5.79
CA LYS A 33 1.16 16.82 6.39
C LYS A 33 0.76 15.70 5.41
N ARG A 34 1.49 14.58 5.49
CA ARG A 34 0.99 13.28 5.02
C ARG A 34 -0.10 12.80 5.99
N ALA A 35 -0.99 11.93 5.52
CA ALA A 35 -2.00 11.37 6.41
C ALA A 35 -1.33 10.43 7.42
N ASN A 36 -1.63 10.63 8.70
CA ASN A 36 -1.38 9.71 9.81
C ASN A 36 0.12 9.50 10.18
N THR A 37 0.96 10.52 9.93
CA THR A 37 2.37 10.58 10.38
C THR A 37 2.76 12.01 10.77
N PHE A 38 3.58 12.17 11.81
CA PHE A 38 4.04 13.48 12.30
C PHE A 38 5.55 13.49 12.56
N GLU A 39 6.23 14.56 12.17
CA GLU A 39 7.70 14.68 12.17
C GLU A 39 8.12 15.93 12.95
N GLU A 40 8.97 15.79 13.97
CA GLU A 40 9.59 16.90 14.70
C GLU A 40 11.10 16.90 14.47
N VAL A 41 11.67 18.08 14.24
CA VAL A 41 13.10 18.27 14.02
C VAL A 41 13.78 18.47 15.37
N ILE A 42 14.56 17.49 15.79
CA ILE A 42 15.30 17.53 17.06
C ILE A 42 16.66 18.22 16.86
N THR A 43 16.99 19.16 17.74
CA THR A 43 18.26 19.90 17.70
C THR A 43 19.31 19.27 18.60
N ASN A 44 20.53 19.12 18.08
CA ASN A 44 21.70 18.60 18.80
C ASN A 44 22.38 19.72 19.61
N GLU A 45 22.49 19.58 20.94
CA GLU A 45 23.35 20.44 21.75
C GLU A 45 24.80 19.96 21.62
N GLN A 46 25.51 20.34 20.54
CA GLN A 46 26.86 19.83 20.18
C GLN A 46 27.87 19.76 21.34
N ALA A 47 27.82 20.70 22.30
CA ALA A 47 28.71 20.73 23.47
C ALA A 47 28.35 19.74 24.60
N ARG A 48 27.28 18.96 24.43
CA ARG A 48 26.81 17.88 25.32
C ARG A 48 26.37 16.62 24.55
N GLY A 49 26.14 16.71 23.24
CA GLY A 49 25.79 15.61 22.33
C GLY A 49 24.37 15.07 22.43
N GLY A 50 23.50 15.69 23.24
CA GLY A 50 22.11 15.28 23.47
C GLY A 50 21.08 16.04 22.61
N TYR A 51 19.90 15.46 22.45
CA TYR A 51 18.89 15.89 21.47
C TYR A 51 17.61 16.46 22.10
N PHE A 52 17.12 17.57 21.53
CA PHE A 52 15.99 18.32 22.08
C PHE A 52 14.90 18.61 21.04
N ALA A 53 13.63 18.43 21.42
CA ALA A 53 12.44 18.73 20.62
C ALA A 53 11.82 20.09 21.00
N THR A 54 11.26 20.83 20.04
CA THR A 54 10.58 22.11 20.31
C THR A 54 9.07 21.90 20.48
N CYS A 55 8.61 21.91 21.72
CA CYS A 55 7.21 21.65 22.07
C CYS A 55 6.44 22.94 22.37
N ARG A 56 5.11 22.89 22.31
CA ARG A 56 4.24 24.01 22.76
C ARG A 56 3.17 23.53 23.73
N LEU A 57 3.07 24.16 24.89
CA LEU A 57 2.19 23.75 25.98
C LEU A 57 1.18 24.86 26.33
N GLY A 58 -0.09 24.48 26.47
CA GLY A 58 -1.14 25.34 27.01
C GLY A 58 -1.90 26.22 26.03
N THR A 59 -2.82 27.03 26.57
CA THR A 59 -3.67 27.96 25.80
C THR A 59 -3.64 29.36 26.41
N PRO A 60 -2.92 30.34 25.82
CA PRO A 60 -2.12 30.26 24.58
C PRO A 60 -0.81 29.49 24.75
N GLY A 61 -0.43 28.70 23.73
CA GLY A 61 0.73 27.82 23.77
C GLY A 61 2.07 28.52 24.03
N GLN A 62 2.66 28.22 25.19
CA GLN A 62 4.00 28.58 25.62
C GLN A 62 5.00 27.66 24.90
N ASN A 63 6.11 28.20 24.39
CA ASN A 63 7.12 27.40 23.68
C ASN A 63 8.20 26.94 24.66
N LEU A 64 8.47 25.64 24.71
CA LEU A 64 9.56 25.04 25.50
C LEU A 64 10.42 24.14 24.61
N THR A 65 11.70 23.99 24.95
CA THR A 65 12.62 23.02 24.34
C THR A 65 12.92 21.94 25.39
N LEU A 66 12.64 20.68 25.05
CA LEU A 66 12.66 19.55 25.98
C LEU A 66 13.57 18.44 25.44
N GLN A 67 14.33 17.75 26.30
CA GLN A 67 15.18 16.64 25.85
C GLN A 67 14.31 15.46 25.40
N LEU A 68 14.69 14.79 24.31
CA LEU A 68 14.04 13.57 23.85
C LEU A 68 14.62 12.36 24.61
N ASP A 69 13.76 11.59 25.25
CA ASP A 69 14.14 10.43 26.07
C ASP A 69 13.30 9.21 25.66
N THR A 70 13.98 8.15 25.22
CA THR A 70 13.36 6.89 24.83
C THR A 70 13.31 5.87 25.97
N GLY A 71 14.08 6.06 27.04
CA GLY A 71 14.06 5.22 28.24
C GLY A 71 12.86 5.51 29.15
N SER A 72 12.49 6.79 29.32
CA SER A 72 11.32 7.22 30.08
C SER A 72 10.05 7.37 29.24
N SER A 73 8.90 7.50 29.92
CA SER A 73 7.57 7.59 29.29
C SER A 73 6.77 8.83 29.69
N ASP A 74 7.09 9.44 30.82
CA ASP A 74 6.47 10.69 31.27
C ASP A 74 6.96 11.88 30.42
N ILE A 75 6.05 12.78 30.06
CA ILE A 75 6.42 14.14 29.65
C ILE A 75 6.38 15.00 30.90
N TRP A 76 7.45 15.73 31.20
CA TRP A 76 7.45 16.68 32.31
C TRP A 76 8.24 17.95 32.01
N VAL A 77 7.82 19.04 32.64
CA VAL A 77 8.37 20.39 32.42
C VAL A 77 8.69 21.09 33.74
N PRO A 78 9.80 21.85 33.82
CA PRO A 78 10.12 22.62 35.01
C PRO A 78 9.18 23.82 35.14
N ASP A 79 8.67 24.03 36.35
CA ASP A 79 7.81 25.16 36.66
C ASP A 79 8.59 26.49 36.69
N SER A 80 7.93 27.57 36.26
CA SER A 80 8.46 28.93 36.26
C SER A 80 8.96 29.42 37.63
N THR A 81 8.47 28.83 38.73
CA THR A 81 8.87 29.15 40.12
C THR A 81 9.91 28.17 40.69
N ALA A 82 10.30 27.10 39.99
CA ALA A 82 11.22 26.08 40.50
C ALA A 82 12.60 26.66 40.86
N GLN A 83 13.21 26.15 41.94
CA GLN A 83 14.43 26.76 42.53
C GLN A 83 15.64 26.79 41.56
N VAL A 84 15.78 25.79 40.68
CA VAL A 84 16.80 25.81 39.62
C VAL A 84 16.55 26.93 38.60
N CYS A 85 15.30 27.12 38.19
CA CYS A 85 14.91 28.12 37.20
C CYS A 85 15.03 29.58 37.69
N GLN A 86 14.98 29.82 39.00
CA GLN A 86 15.22 31.15 39.57
C GLN A 86 16.69 31.62 39.52
N GLN A 87 17.65 30.76 39.09
CA GLN A 87 19.08 31.07 39.12
C GLN A 87 19.53 31.85 37.87
N GLN A 88 20.19 33.00 38.06
CA GLN A 88 20.74 33.80 36.97
C GLN A 88 22.11 33.26 36.51
N GLY A 89 22.14 32.58 35.37
CA GLY A 89 23.36 32.13 34.69
C GLY A 89 23.09 31.03 33.66
N SER A 90 24.16 30.30 33.31
CA SER A 90 24.11 29.00 32.60
C SER A 90 23.31 27.92 33.35
N ASP A 91 23.18 28.11 34.67
CA ASP A 91 22.66 27.11 35.61
C ASP A 91 21.13 27.20 35.76
N GLY A 92 20.48 28.15 35.08
CA GLY A 92 19.02 28.35 35.09
C GLY A 92 18.34 27.67 33.90
N CYS A 93 17.00 27.73 33.87
CA CYS A 93 16.17 27.01 32.89
C CYS A 93 16.11 27.73 31.53
N THR A 94 17.23 27.75 30.81
CA THR A 94 17.42 28.46 29.54
C THR A 94 16.65 27.87 28.37
N LEU A 95 16.31 26.58 28.41
CA LEU A 95 15.52 25.88 27.39
C LEU A 95 14.00 26.10 27.54
N GLY A 96 13.58 26.78 28.60
CA GLY A 96 12.19 27.16 28.85
C GLY A 96 11.67 26.66 30.21
N THR A 97 10.57 27.28 30.64
CA THR A 97 9.78 26.87 31.80
C THR A 97 8.30 27.00 31.47
N PHE A 98 7.46 26.26 32.18
CA PHE A 98 6.02 26.37 32.06
C PHE A 98 5.46 27.25 33.19
N SER A 99 4.52 28.13 32.86
CA SER A 99 3.81 28.99 33.81
C SER A 99 2.32 28.59 33.83
N PRO A 100 1.82 27.90 34.87
CA PRO A 100 0.42 27.50 34.97
C PRO A 100 -0.56 28.68 34.87
N ASP A 101 -0.24 29.82 35.48
CA ASP A 101 -1.09 31.02 35.47
C ASP A 101 -1.28 31.63 34.06
N ASP A 102 -0.38 31.34 33.12
CA ASP A 102 -0.44 31.82 31.73
C ASP A 102 -1.21 30.86 30.79
N SER A 103 -1.70 29.70 31.27
CA SER A 103 -2.51 28.76 30.48
C SER A 103 -3.96 28.65 30.96
N SER A 104 -4.90 28.95 30.07
CA SER A 104 -6.35 28.87 30.32
C SER A 104 -6.94 27.46 30.17
N SER A 105 -6.14 26.46 29.77
CA SER A 105 -6.53 25.05 29.67
C SER A 105 -5.84 24.14 30.70
N PHE A 106 -4.91 24.68 31.50
CA PHE A 106 -4.21 23.96 32.57
C PHE A 106 -5.16 23.42 33.65
N THR A 107 -5.09 22.11 33.91
CA THR A 107 -5.88 21.44 34.95
C THR A 107 -5.02 20.46 35.75
N VAL A 108 -4.80 20.71 37.05
CA VAL A 108 -4.11 19.75 37.94
C VAL A 108 -4.96 18.49 38.13
N VAL A 109 -4.36 17.31 37.96
CA VAL A 109 -5.03 16.01 38.10
C VAL A 109 -4.48 15.14 39.24
N GLY A 110 -3.19 15.24 39.57
CA GLY A 110 -2.56 14.51 40.69
C GLY A 110 -1.63 15.42 41.49
N LYS A 111 -2.10 15.95 42.62
CA LYS A 111 -1.39 17.02 43.35
C LYS A 111 -0.37 16.46 44.35
N GLY A 112 0.91 16.79 44.15
CA GLY A 112 2.04 16.22 44.90
C GLY A 112 2.32 14.76 44.54
N GLU A 113 1.84 14.29 43.38
CA GLU A 113 1.89 12.89 42.94
C GLU A 113 2.96 12.62 41.86
N PHE A 114 3.59 13.67 41.32
CA PHE A 114 4.72 13.56 40.38
C PHE A 114 6.04 13.58 41.13
N ASP A 115 6.82 12.52 41.02
CA ASP A 115 8.16 12.36 41.62
C ASP A 115 8.95 11.38 40.73
N ILE A 116 10.10 11.80 40.21
CA ILE A 116 10.94 11.00 39.29
C ILE A 116 12.42 11.25 39.61
N ALA A 117 13.25 10.20 39.51
CA ALA A 117 14.68 10.25 39.76
C ALA A 117 15.46 9.39 38.74
N TYR A 118 16.63 9.86 38.33
CA TYR A 118 17.42 9.29 37.24
C TYR A 118 18.70 8.61 37.75
N VAL A 119 19.36 7.84 36.88
CA VAL A 119 20.53 7.00 37.21
C VAL A 119 21.75 7.83 37.64
N ASP A 120 21.85 9.09 37.20
CA ASP A 120 22.89 10.04 37.62
C ASP A 120 22.65 10.63 39.03
N GLY A 121 21.46 10.40 39.61
CA GLY A 121 21.03 10.92 40.91
C GLY A 121 20.24 12.23 40.86
N SER A 122 19.98 12.79 39.67
CA SER A 122 19.10 13.94 39.48
C SER A 122 17.61 13.56 39.62
N LYS A 123 16.72 14.55 39.82
CA LYS A 123 15.30 14.31 40.08
C LYS A 123 14.38 15.53 39.88
N ALA A 124 13.09 15.26 39.69
CA ALA A 124 12.03 16.27 39.65
C ALA A 124 10.79 15.84 40.45
N GLN A 125 10.16 16.79 41.15
CA GLN A 125 9.00 16.57 42.02
C GLN A 125 7.95 17.69 41.89
N GLY A 126 6.66 17.35 41.95
CA GLY A 126 5.56 18.32 41.95
C GLY A 126 4.17 17.74 41.64
N ASP A 127 3.43 18.39 40.75
CA ASP A 127 2.01 18.10 40.44
C ASP A 127 1.87 17.47 39.03
N TYR A 128 1.08 16.40 38.88
CA TYR A 128 0.58 15.97 37.56
C TYR A 128 -0.56 16.89 37.11
N PHE A 129 -0.51 17.33 35.86
CA PHE A 129 -1.52 18.19 35.24
C PHE A 129 -1.90 17.69 33.84
N THR A 130 -3.00 18.19 33.30
CA THR A 130 -3.42 18.01 31.91
C THR A 130 -3.51 19.37 31.23
N ASP A 131 -3.05 19.45 29.98
CA ASP A 131 -3.16 20.64 29.14
C ASP A 131 -3.07 20.29 27.64
N VAL A 132 -3.10 21.29 26.75
CA VAL A 132 -2.82 21.13 25.32
C VAL A 132 -1.31 20.98 25.09
N PHE A 133 -0.91 20.01 24.26
CA PHE A 133 0.50 19.75 23.91
C PHE A 133 0.69 19.67 22.39
N GLU A 134 1.63 20.43 21.82
CA GLU A 134 1.99 20.40 20.40
C GLU A 134 3.45 19.96 20.17
N ILE A 135 3.64 19.00 19.26
CA ILE A 135 4.94 18.50 18.78
C ILE A 135 4.78 18.05 17.31
N GLY A 136 5.75 18.30 16.42
CA GLY A 136 5.72 17.87 15.02
C GLY A 136 4.55 18.43 14.17
N GLY A 137 3.84 19.45 14.68
CA GLY A 137 2.58 19.93 14.11
C GLY A 137 1.35 19.04 14.37
N ALA A 138 1.47 18.05 15.26
CA ALA A 138 0.37 17.46 16.02
C ALA A 138 -0.02 18.39 17.19
N THR A 139 -1.26 18.28 17.65
CA THR A 139 -1.83 19.12 18.73
C THR A 139 -2.77 18.24 19.54
N LEU A 140 -2.30 17.69 20.66
CA LEU A 140 -3.05 16.80 21.54
C LEU A 140 -3.82 17.58 22.61
N GLN A 141 -4.98 17.07 23.04
CA GLN A 141 -5.89 17.69 23.99
C GLN A 141 -5.90 16.94 25.33
N ASN A 142 -5.71 17.67 26.44
CA ASN A 142 -5.69 17.11 27.79
C ASN A 142 -4.56 16.08 28.00
N MET A 143 -3.41 16.28 27.36
CA MET A 143 -2.21 15.47 27.55
C MET A 143 -1.76 15.57 29.02
N THR A 144 -1.66 14.43 29.71
CA THR A 144 -1.12 14.36 31.08
C THR A 144 0.39 14.60 31.06
N MET A 145 0.87 15.45 31.96
CA MET A 145 2.27 15.87 32.08
C MET A 145 2.65 16.11 33.55
N GLY A 146 3.92 15.92 33.90
CA GLY A 146 4.49 16.30 35.19
C GLY A 146 4.92 17.77 35.25
N LEU A 147 4.60 18.46 36.34
CA LEU A 147 5.08 19.82 36.64
C LEU A 147 6.16 19.77 37.71
N GLY A 148 7.42 19.97 37.31
CA GLY A 148 8.58 19.98 38.21
C GLY A 148 8.66 21.27 39.03
N LEU A 149 7.98 21.29 40.19
CA LEU A 149 8.03 22.38 41.18
C LEU A 149 9.35 22.40 41.97
N ASN A 150 9.91 21.21 42.23
CA ASN A 150 11.16 21.01 42.96
C ASN A 150 12.04 20.04 42.17
N THR A 151 13.01 20.58 41.42
CA THR A 151 13.91 19.82 40.54
C THR A 151 15.31 20.42 40.58
N ASP A 152 16.34 19.58 40.41
CA ASP A 152 17.73 19.98 40.17
C ASP A 152 18.12 19.98 38.68
N ILE A 153 17.24 19.48 37.81
CA ILE A 153 17.39 19.47 36.34
C ILE A 153 16.87 20.79 35.76
N SER A 154 17.68 21.48 34.94
CA SER A 154 17.36 22.82 34.39
C SER A 154 16.55 22.80 33.08
N TYR A 155 15.97 21.68 32.71
CA TYR A 155 15.17 21.48 31.50
C TYR A 155 14.13 20.37 31.74
N GLY A 156 13.14 20.28 30.86
CA GLY A 156 12.14 19.19 30.89
C GLY A 156 12.43 18.13 29.83
N LEU A 157 11.66 17.04 29.88
CA LEU A 157 11.85 15.83 29.07
C LEU A 157 10.56 15.42 28.36
N VAL A 158 10.73 14.79 27.20
CA VAL A 158 9.67 14.13 26.42
C VAL A 158 9.97 12.64 26.37
N GLY A 159 9.39 11.90 27.31
CA GLY A 159 9.39 10.44 27.30
C GLY A 159 8.57 9.87 26.14
N VAL A 160 9.11 8.88 25.43
CA VAL A 160 8.42 8.15 24.34
C VAL A 160 8.48 6.62 24.49
N GLY A 161 8.92 6.12 25.64
CA GLY A 161 9.01 4.68 25.96
C GLY A 161 7.67 3.95 26.15
N TYR A 162 7.70 2.83 26.87
CA TYR A 162 6.51 2.04 27.20
C TYR A 162 5.70 2.67 28.33
N ALA A 163 4.40 2.93 28.14
CA ALA A 163 3.50 3.50 29.18
C ALA A 163 3.42 2.70 30.50
N VAL A 164 3.95 1.47 30.56
CA VAL A 164 4.12 0.69 31.81
C VAL A 164 5.30 1.20 32.68
N ASN A 165 6.15 2.06 32.11
CA ASN A 165 7.34 2.67 32.71
C ASN A 165 7.11 4.15 33.11
N GLU A 166 5.84 4.59 33.19
CA GLU A 166 5.45 5.85 33.83
C GLU A 166 5.81 5.83 35.33
N ALA A 167 6.08 7.00 35.93
CA ALA A 167 6.68 7.12 37.27
C ALA A 167 5.77 6.66 38.44
N ILE A 168 5.66 5.33 38.63
CA ILE A 168 5.07 4.70 39.82
C ILE A 168 6.10 4.71 40.96
N VAL A 169 6.15 5.80 41.72
CA VAL A 169 6.92 5.85 42.97
C VAL A 169 6.32 4.90 44.01
N GLY A 170 7.21 4.20 44.72
CA GLY A 170 6.88 3.00 45.49
C GLY A 170 5.84 3.19 46.60
N ASP A 171 4.74 2.45 46.48
CA ASP A 171 3.87 1.99 47.56
C ASP A 171 3.37 3.06 48.57
N THR A 172 2.93 4.23 48.11
CA THR A 172 1.69 4.86 48.63
C THR A 172 1.19 6.07 47.82
N ARG A 173 -0.01 5.93 47.24
CA ARG A 173 -0.86 7.03 46.73
C ARG A 173 -0.25 7.94 45.63
N SER A 174 -0.21 7.41 44.42
CA SER A 174 -0.35 8.18 43.18
C SER A 174 -1.51 7.60 42.36
N LEU A 175 -1.99 8.30 41.32
CA LEU A 175 -3.04 7.88 40.38
C LEU A 175 -3.02 6.36 40.10
N SER A 176 -4.07 5.65 40.54
CA SER A 176 -4.12 4.18 40.57
C SER A 176 -4.43 3.53 39.21
N SER A 177 -3.95 4.14 38.13
CA SER A 177 -4.17 3.75 36.74
C SER A 177 -3.07 4.39 35.89
N ALA A 178 -2.28 3.58 35.17
CA ALA A 178 -1.39 4.08 34.13
C ALA A 178 -2.20 4.94 33.15
N TYR A 179 -1.61 6.05 32.70
CA TYR A 179 -2.23 6.95 31.75
C TYR A 179 -1.75 6.59 30.32
N PRO A 180 -2.36 7.15 29.27
CA PRO A 180 -1.77 7.05 27.94
C PRO A 180 -0.59 8.02 27.83
N ASN A 181 0.58 7.53 27.45
CA ASN A 181 1.74 8.36 27.11
C ASN A 181 1.64 8.94 25.69
N LEU A 182 2.65 9.70 25.24
CA LEU A 182 2.56 10.48 23.99
C LEU A 182 2.27 9.62 22.72
N PRO A 183 3.01 8.55 22.42
CA PRO A 183 2.68 7.68 21.28
C PRO A 183 1.30 7.02 21.36
N VAL A 184 0.78 6.74 22.57
CA VAL A 184 -0.57 6.17 22.76
C VAL A 184 -1.65 7.21 22.51
N ASN A 185 -1.56 8.42 23.09
CA ASN A 185 -2.52 9.50 22.82
C ASN A 185 -2.56 9.89 21.34
N MET A 186 -1.42 9.83 20.62
CA MET A 186 -1.41 10.03 19.17
C MET A 186 -2.22 8.97 18.41
N VAL A 187 -2.35 7.73 18.90
CA VAL A 187 -3.25 6.72 18.32
C VAL A 187 -4.70 6.99 18.73
N ASP A 188 -4.95 7.29 20.01
CA ASP A 188 -6.31 7.48 20.54
C ASP A 188 -7.02 8.73 19.95
N GLU A 189 -6.28 9.80 19.63
CA GLU A 189 -6.80 10.94 18.86
C GLU A 189 -6.88 10.68 17.34
N GLY A 190 -6.40 9.54 16.86
CA GLY A 190 -6.36 9.19 15.44
C GLY A 190 -5.33 9.98 14.63
N LEU A 191 -4.27 10.46 15.27
CA LEU A 191 -3.16 11.21 14.64
C LEU A 191 -2.15 10.26 13.98
N ILE A 192 -1.92 9.06 14.52
CA ILE A 192 -1.07 8.02 13.91
C ILE A 192 -1.76 6.64 13.89
N ASN A 193 -1.33 5.75 12.99
CA ASN A 193 -1.99 4.45 12.77
C ASN A 193 -1.65 3.36 13.79
N THR A 194 -0.53 3.49 14.52
CA THR A 194 -0.03 2.48 15.47
C THR A 194 0.92 3.15 16.47
N VAL A 195 1.14 2.53 17.64
CA VAL A 195 2.05 3.03 18.68
C VAL A 195 3.50 2.72 18.28
N ALA A 196 4.02 3.47 17.31
CA ALA A 196 5.39 3.34 16.81
C ALA A 196 5.94 4.67 16.33
N TYR A 197 7.25 4.84 16.45
CA TYR A 197 7.99 5.99 15.92
C TYR A 197 9.37 5.56 15.41
N SER A 198 10.03 6.43 14.66
CA SER A 198 11.41 6.24 14.24
C SER A 198 12.28 7.44 14.56
N LEU A 199 13.56 7.17 14.78
CA LEU A 199 14.56 8.09 15.27
C LEU A 199 15.77 8.11 14.33
N TRP A 200 16.17 9.31 13.93
CA TRP A 200 17.39 9.57 13.17
C TRP A 200 18.10 10.76 13.80
N LEU A 201 19.20 10.50 14.51
CA LEU A 201 19.95 11.54 15.21
C LEU A 201 20.92 12.32 14.30
N ASN A 202 21.26 11.74 13.14
CA ASN A 202 22.30 12.22 12.21
C ASN A 202 23.71 12.26 12.87
N ASP A 203 24.73 12.80 12.17
CA ASP A 203 26.10 12.91 12.69
C ASP A 203 26.25 13.95 13.83
N LEU A 204 27.32 13.81 14.62
CA LEU A 204 27.65 14.69 15.74
C LEU A 204 27.86 16.17 15.33
N ASP A 205 28.42 16.41 14.15
CA ASP A 205 28.62 17.76 13.60
C ASP A 205 27.31 18.39 13.10
N ALA A 206 26.25 17.60 12.87
CA ALA A 206 24.96 18.10 12.41
C ALA A 206 24.17 18.79 13.53
N ASN A 207 23.63 19.97 13.20
CA ASN A 207 22.82 20.77 14.12
C ASN A 207 21.45 20.13 14.44
N SER A 208 21.02 19.09 13.71
CA SER A 208 19.68 18.52 13.84
C SER A 208 19.53 17.10 13.25
N GLY A 209 18.70 16.30 13.94
CA GLY A 209 18.10 15.06 13.45
C GLY A 209 16.57 15.17 13.34
N SER A 210 15.86 14.05 13.38
CA SER A 210 14.39 13.98 13.35
C SER A 210 13.81 12.81 14.15
N ILE A 211 12.67 13.03 14.81
CA ILE A 211 11.77 11.96 15.30
C ILE A 211 10.47 11.97 14.47
N LEU A 212 10.03 10.78 14.04
CA LEU A 212 8.90 10.57 13.15
C LEU A 212 7.91 9.56 13.75
N PHE A 213 6.76 10.07 14.19
CA PHE A 213 5.66 9.28 14.75
C PHE A 213 4.79 8.67 13.64
N GLY A 214 4.40 7.40 13.80
CA GLY A 214 3.50 6.68 12.89
C GLY A 214 4.13 6.15 11.60
N GLY A 215 5.44 6.30 11.40
CA GLY A 215 6.12 5.93 10.16
C GLY A 215 7.64 5.80 10.27
N ILE A 216 8.24 5.38 9.16
CA ILE A 216 9.68 5.32 8.93
C ILE A 216 10.06 6.21 7.75
N ASP A 217 11.30 6.67 7.64
CA ASP A 217 11.81 7.36 6.47
C ASP A 217 12.94 6.56 5.82
N THR A 218 12.66 5.98 4.64
CA THR A 218 13.60 5.08 3.95
C THR A 218 14.74 5.81 3.23
N ALA A 219 14.92 7.11 3.46
CA ALA A 219 16.07 7.88 3.00
C ALA A 219 17.05 8.22 4.14
N LYS A 220 16.78 7.81 5.39
CA LYS A 220 17.63 8.10 6.57
C LYS A 220 18.55 6.95 6.99
N TYR A 221 18.59 5.87 6.21
CA TYR A 221 19.38 4.69 6.51
C TYR A 221 19.93 4.01 5.25
N THR A 222 20.98 3.23 5.44
CA THR A 222 21.62 2.42 4.39
C THR A 222 21.49 0.93 4.70
N GLY A 223 21.58 0.08 3.66
CA GLY A 223 21.41 -1.37 3.80
C GLY A 223 19.95 -1.81 3.97
N GLU A 224 19.73 -2.91 4.71
CA GLU A 224 18.40 -3.43 5.03
C GLU A 224 17.99 -3.09 6.46
N LEU A 225 16.77 -2.57 6.63
CA LEU A 225 16.17 -2.35 7.94
C LEU A 225 15.85 -3.71 8.57
N THR A 226 16.54 -4.06 9.64
CA THR A 226 16.45 -5.40 10.23
C THR A 226 15.65 -5.35 11.52
N ARG A 227 14.53 -6.09 11.60
CA ARG A 227 13.69 -6.15 12.81
C ARG A 227 14.18 -7.21 13.79
N ILE A 228 14.36 -6.80 15.05
CA ILE A 228 14.85 -7.59 16.18
C ILE A 228 13.88 -7.53 17.35
N ASN A 229 13.73 -8.63 18.09
CA ASN A 229 12.84 -8.72 19.26
C ASN A 229 13.36 -7.85 20.42
N ILE A 230 12.44 -7.20 21.13
CA ILE A 230 12.72 -6.64 22.47
C ILE A 230 12.62 -7.77 23.51
N TYR A 231 13.47 -7.74 24.52
CA TYR A 231 13.43 -8.68 25.65
C TYR A 231 12.59 -8.10 26.81
N PRO A 232 11.60 -8.83 27.34
CA PRO A 232 10.88 -8.41 28.53
C PRO A 232 11.71 -8.64 29.80
N THR A 233 11.30 -8.01 30.89
CA THR A 233 11.79 -8.29 32.25
C THR A 233 11.47 -9.73 32.69
N GLU A 234 12.09 -10.19 33.79
CA GLU A 234 11.82 -11.53 34.39
C GLU A 234 10.33 -11.79 34.68
N GLN A 235 9.53 -10.74 34.85
CA GLN A 235 8.09 -10.82 35.10
C GLN A 235 7.25 -10.91 33.81
N ASN A 236 7.90 -11.03 32.64
CA ASN A 236 7.31 -10.98 31.30
C ASN A 236 6.59 -9.65 31.02
N ILE A 237 7.15 -8.54 31.49
CA ILE A 237 6.66 -7.17 31.26
C ILE A 237 7.70 -6.40 30.45
N TYR A 238 7.26 -5.72 29.40
CA TYR A 238 8.08 -4.79 28.61
C TYR A 238 8.07 -3.41 29.27
N THR A 239 9.26 -2.94 29.68
CA THR A 239 9.44 -1.63 30.34
C THR A 239 10.47 -0.75 29.62
N HIS A 240 11.48 -1.36 28.98
CA HIS A 240 12.58 -0.66 28.31
C HIS A 240 12.88 -1.32 26.95
N PHE A 241 13.56 -0.58 26.06
CA PHE A 241 13.99 -1.05 24.74
C PHE A 241 15.24 -1.95 24.80
N ALA A 242 15.12 -3.05 25.54
CA ALA A 242 16.19 -4.01 25.78
C ALA A 242 16.41 -4.98 24.60
N VAL A 243 17.64 -5.04 24.09
CA VAL A 243 18.09 -5.92 22.99
C VAL A 243 19.37 -6.67 23.37
N ALA A 244 19.66 -7.76 22.67
CA ALA A 244 20.86 -8.57 22.92
C ALA A 244 22.03 -8.12 22.04
N LEU A 245 23.11 -7.62 22.67
CA LEU A 245 24.42 -7.41 22.05
C LEU A 245 25.21 -8.74 22.13
N THR A 246 25.49 -9.32 20.97
CA THR A 246 25.98 -10.71 20.84
C THR A 246 27.44 -10.82 20.39
N SER A 247 28.03 -9.75 19.84
CA SER A 247 29.45 -9.69 19.46
C SER A 247 29.92 -8.24 19.34
N MET A 248 31.20 -7.99 19.64
CA MET A 248 31.82 -6.69 19.40
C MET A 248 33.23 -6.83 18.82
N GLU A 249 33.52 -6.06 17.78
CA GLU A 249 34.80 -6.11 17.05
C GLU A 249 35.39 -4.71 16.89
N ALA A 250 36.72 -4.60 16.95
CA ALA A 250 37.47 -3.37 16.85
C ALA A 250 38.29 -3.36 15.55
N TYR A 251 38.05 -2.40 14.66
CA TYR A 251 38.71 -2.30 13.36
C TYR A 251 39.63 -1.07 13.32
N SER A 252 40.88 -1.26 12.89
CA SER A 252 41.89 -0.19 12.82
C SER A 252 42.74 -0.26 11.55
N SER A 253 43.64 0.71 11.38
CA SER A 253 44.68 0.66 10.33
C SER A 253 45.77 -0.39 10.62
N SER A 254 45.82 -0.97 11.83
CA SER A 254 46.83 -1.97 12.21
C SER A 254 46.32 -3.41 12.27
N GLY A 255 44.99 -3.62 12.26
CA GLY A 255 44.36 -4.95 12.24
C GLY A 255 42.85 -4.91 12.51
N HIS A 256 42.27 -6.07 12.81
CA HIS A 256 40.92 -6.21 13.35
C HIS A 256 40.96 -7.20 14.51
N ASP A 257 40.37 -6.83 15.64
CA ASP A 257 40.42 -7.59 16.88
C ASP A 257 39.00 -7.90 17.36
N THR A 258 38.77 -9.11 17.85
CA THR A 258 37.47 -9.54 18.39
C THR A 258 37.46 -9.35 19.90
N LEU A 259 36.55 -8.53 20.41
CA LEU A 259 36.45 -8.23 21.83
C LEU A 259 35.61 -9.30 22.53
N THR A 260 35.97 -9.63 23.77
CA THR A 260 35.32 -10.70 24.54
C THR A 260 34.72 -10.15 25.83
N SER A 261 33.69 -10.80 26.35
CA SER A 261 33.11 -10.48 27.66
C SER A 261 32.55 -11.75 28.28
N SER A 262 32.66 -11.84 29.59
CA SER A 262 32.02 -12.89 30.39
C SER A 262 30.49 -12.77 30.43
N GLU A 263 29.94 -11.62 30.03
CA GLU A 263 28.50 -11.32 30.03
C GLU A 263 27.82 -11.51 28.65
N PHE A 264 28.52 -12.00 27.62
CA PHE A 264 27.89 -12.25 26.31
C PHE A 264 26.91 -13.45 26.33
N PRO A 265 25.66 -13.32 25.81
CA PRO A 265 25.08 -12.14 25.17
C PRO A 265 24.61 -11.08 26.19
N ILE A 266 25.08 -9.84 26.01
CA ILE A 266 24.82 -8.73 26.94
C ILE A 266 23.45 -8.13 26.63
N THR A 267 22.61 -7.93 27.64
CA THR A 267 21.36 -7.18 27.49
C THR A 267 21.65 -5.68 27.60
N VAL A 268 21.35 -4.93 26.53
CA VAL A 268 21.56 -3.47 26.45
C VAL A 268 20.25 -2.77 26.08
N VAL A 269 20.00 -1.58 26.63
CA VAL A 269 18.85 -0.73 26.28
C VAL A 269 19.29 0.33 25.27
N LEU A 270 18.50 0.55 24.23
CA LEU A 270 18.71 1.65 23.27
C LEU A 270 18.05 2.94 23.82
N ASP A 271 18.85 3.95 24.18
CA ASP A 271 18.34 5.09 24.95
C ASP A 271 18.93 6.48 24.59
N SER A 272 18.12 7.42 24.09
CA SER A 272 18.50 8.83 23.86
C SER A 272 18.43 9.73 25.11
N GLY A 273 18.02 9.19 26.27
CA GLY A 273 18.12 9.91 27.55
C GLY A 273 19.57 10.20 27.96
N THR A 274 20.55 9.47 27.41
CA THR A 274 21.99 9.63 27.67
C THR A 274 22.81 9.80 26.39
N THR A 275 23.70 10.80 26.36
CA THR A 275 24.70 10.94 25.31
C THR A 275 25.65 9.74 25.26
N LEU A 276 26.05 9.22 26.43
CA LEU A 276 27.10 8.22 26.57
C LEU A 276 26.53 6.79 26.60
N SER A 277 27.29 5.87 26.02
CA SER A 277 27.01 4.43 26.09
C SER A 277 27.74 3.80 27.28
N TYR A 278 27.09 2.90 28.00
CA TYR A 278 27.54 2.29 29.25
C TYR A 278 27.55 0.76 29.14
N LEU A 279 28.74 0.16 29.11
CA LEU A 279 28.95 -1.28 28.87
C LEU A 279 29.56 -2.01 30.09
N PRO A 280 29.51 -3.36 30.13
CA PRO A 280 30.22 -4.17 31.12
C PRO A 280 31.68 -3.76 31.28
N THR A 281 32.17 -3.81 32.52
CA THR A 281 33.50 -3.28 32.85
C THR A 281 34.65 -4.09 32.21
N ASP A 282 34.47 -5.39 31.92
CA ASP A 282 35.46 -6.20 31.20
C ASP A 282 35.60 -5.79 29.73
N LEU A 283 34.47 -5.56 29.06
CA LEU A 283 34.38 -5.12 27.67
C LEU A 283 34.86 -3.66 27.51
N ALA A 284 34.40 -2.76 28.39
CA ALA A 284 34.79 -1.34 28.36
C ALA A 284 36.31 -1.15 28.53
N GLN A 285 36.96 -1.94 29.40
CA GLN A 285 38.42 -1.87 29.58
C GLN A 285 39.19 -2.39 28.35
N GLN A 286 38.67 -3.36 27.59
CA GLN A 286 39.26 -3.74 26.30
C GLN A 286 39.14 -2.60 25.27
N ILE A 287 37.94 -2.02 25.13
CA ILE A 287 37.70 -0.89 24.21
C ILE A 287 38.62 0.30 24.54
N TRP A 288 38.75 0.66 25.82
CA TRP A 288 39.66 1.71 26.28
C TRP A 288 41.13 1.39 25.97
N THR A 289 41.51 0.11 26.01
CA THR A 289 42.87 -0.34 25.68
C THR A 289 43.16 -0.13 24.19
N GLU A 290 42.22 -0.47 23.30
CA GLU A 290 42.35 -0.31 21.84
C GLU A 290 42.58 1.14 21.40
N VAL A 291 41.80 2.08 21.94
CA VAL A 291 41.93 3.52 21.64
C VAL A 291 42.98 4.23 22.51
N GLY A 292 43.41 3.58 23.60
CA GLY A 292 44.27 4.16 24.62
C GLY A 292 43.61 5.27 25.44
N ALA A 293 42.32 5.12 25.76
CA ALA A 293 41.58 6.00 26.68
C ALA A 293 41.98 5.74 28.13
N VAL A 294 41.84 6.76 28.98
CA VAL A 294 42.24 6.70 30.41
C VAL A 294 41.15 7.34 31.26
N TRP A 295 40.78 6.71 32.37
CA TRP A 295 39.82 7.28 33.31
C TRP A 295 40.37 8.53 34.02
N SER A 296 39.58 9.63 34.07
CA SER A 296 39.90 10.81 34.86
C SER A 296 38.83 11.09 35.92
N ASN A 297 39.24 11.05 37.19
CA ASN A 297 38.39 11.36 38.34
C ASN A 297 37.86 12.80 38.34
N ASP A 298 38.58 13.75 37.72
CA ASP A 298 38.17 15.16 37.70
C ASP A 298 37.14 15.44 36.59
N ALA A 299 37.10 14.61 35.53
CA ALA A 299 36.09 14.67 34.47
C ALA A 299 34.91 13.70 34.73
N GLY A 300 35.07 12.71 35.60
CA GLY A 300 34.07 11.68 35.88
C GLY A 300 33.87 10.67 34.75
N ALA A 301 34.83 10.57 33.82
CA ALA A 301 34.71 9.79 32.59
C ALA A 301 36.08 9.28 32.09
N ALA A 302 36.06 8.28 31.20
CA ALA A 302 37.18 7.96 30.33
C ALA A 302 37.40 9.04 29.28
N VAL A 303 38.66 9.49 29.18
CA VAL A 303 39.10 10.58 28.30
C VAL A 303 40.26 10.13 27.41
N LEU A 304 40.38 10.73 26.24
CA LEU A 304 41.44 10.48 25.26
C LEU A 304 41.82 11.80 24.53
N PRO A 305 42.88 11.83 23.71
CA PRO A 305 43.24 13.03 22.94
C PRO A 305 42.20 13.36 21.87
N CYS A 306 41.73 14.60 21.78
CA CYS A 306 40.74 15.01 20.78
C CYS A 306 41.19 14.72 19.32
N SER A 307 42.50 14.65 19.06
CA SER A 307 43.06 14.22 17.77
C SER A 307 42.60 12.83 17.32
N MET A 308 42.23 11.93 18.24
CA MET A 308 41.71 10.59 17.93
C MET A 308 40.38 10.60 17.15
N GLN A 309 39.62 11.71 17.17
CA GLN A 309 38.45 11.92 16.32
C GLN A 309 38.78 11.69 14.82
N ASN A 310 40.03 11.94 14.41
CA ASN A 310 40.51 11.78 13.04
C ASN A 310 40.99 10.34 12.73
N SER A 311 40.89 9.40 13.68
CA SER A 311 41.31 8.02 13.48
C SER A 311 40.31 7.27 12.60
N ARG A 312 40.80 6.52 11.61
CA ARG A 312 39.97 5.74 10.68
C ARG A 312 39.45 4.41 11.26
N GLY A 313 39.62 4.21 12.56
CA GLY A 313 39.10 3.03 13.25
C GLY A 313 37.62 3.15 13.58
N TYR A 314 36.98 2.01 13.84
CA TYR A 314 35.58 1.92 14.24
C TYR A 314 35.32 0.64 15.04
N PHE A 315 34.22 0.64 15.80
CA PHE A 315 33.74 -0.54 16.51
C PHE A 315 32.48 -1.08 15.83
N SER A 316 32.43 -2.39 15.59
CA SER A 316 31.27 -3.08 15.03
C SER A 316 30.50 -3.78 16.15
N PHE A 317 29.25 -3.37 16.35
CA PHE A 317 28.32 -3.91 17.34
C PHE A 317 27.36 -4.88 16.64
N GLY A 318 27.43 -6.18 16.95
CA GLY A 318 26.52 -7.19 16.40
C GLY A 318 25.38 -7.50 17.36
N LEU A 319 24.13 -7.31 16.90
CA LEU A 319 22.91 -7.48 17.69
C LEU A 319 22.13 -8.74 17.28
N ALA A 320 21.34 -9.29 18.21
CA ALA A 320 20.35 -10.36 18.00
C ALA A 320 20.87 -11.69 17.42
N GLY A 321 22.18 -11.90 17.35
CA GLY A 321 22.82 -13.19 17.03
C GLY A 321 23.95 -13.09 16.00
N PRO A 322 24.66 -14.20 15.71
CA PRO A 322 25.82 -14.21 14.81
C PRO A 322 25.53 -13.78 13.36
N SER A 323 24.26 -13.68 12.97
CA SER A 323 23.80 -13.23 11.65
C SER A 323 22.71 -12.15 11.74
N GLY A 324 22.60 -11.48 12.89
CA GLY A 324 21.77 -10.28 13.04
C GLY A 324 22.48 -9.00 12.58
N PRO A 325 21.85 -7.83 12.74
CA PRO A 325 22.36 -6.57 12.21
C PRO A 325 23.64 -6.12 12.92
N ARG A 326 24.52 -5.46 12.17
CA ARG A 326 25.79 -4.91 12.64
C ARG A 326 25.84 -3.40 12.40
N ILE A 327 26.07 -2.64 13.47
CA ILE A 327 26.22 -1.18 13.43
C ILE A 327 27.70 -0.85 13.65
N ASN A 328 28.29 -0.08 12.73
CA ASN A 328 29.68 0.36 12.82
C ASN A 328 29.71 1.80 13.31
N VAL A 329 30.29 2.02 14.50
CA VAL A 329 30.42 3.35 15.12
C VAL A 329 31.87 3.81 14.97
N THR A 330 32.08 4.92 14.28
CA THR A 330 33.40 5.49 13.95
C THR A 330 33.94 6.39 15.07
N MET A 331 35.25 6.66 15.06
CA MET A 331 35.89 7.44 16.14
C MET A 331 35.47 8.91 16.20
N ASP A 332 34.99 9.50 15.10
CA ASP A 332 34.41 10.84 15.07
C ASP A 332 33.09 10.94 15.85
N GLU A 333 32.29 9.87 15.87
CA GLU A 333 31.05 9.78 16.66
C GLU A 333 31.29 9.43 18.15
N LEU A 334 32.48 8.89 18.46
CA LEU A 334 32.88 8.43 19.80
C LEU A 334 33.79 9.42 20.56
N VAL A 335 34.11 10.59 20.01
CA VAL A 335 35.02 11.56 20.65
C VAL A 335 34.29 12.89 20.83
N LEU A 336 33.99 13.21 22.09
CA LEU A 336 33.13 14.33 22.49
C LEU A 336 33.93 15.42 23.21
N ASP A 337 33.63 16.68 22.95
CA ASP A 337 34.23 17.81 23.67
C ASP A 337 33.88 17.77 25.17
N LEU A 338 34.89 17.98 26.03
CA LEU A 338 34.68 18.10 27.49
C LEU A 338 34.14 19.48 27.91
N THR A 339 34.18 20.49 27.03
CA THR A 339 33.73 21.86 27.32
C THR A 339 33.24 22.57 26.06
N SER A 340 32.26 23.47 26.22
CA SER A 340 31.83 24.45 25.20
C SER A 340 32.84 25.59 24.98
N GLY A 341 34.14 25.32 25.06
CA GLY A 341 35.20 26.32 25.09
C GLY A 341 36.56 25.76 24.68
N GLN A 342 37.64 26.31 25.24
CA GLN A 342 38.96 25.69 25.02
C GLN A 342 39.03 24.36 25.77
N ALA A 343 39.23 23.27 25.04
CA ALA A 343 39.34 21.92 25.59
C ALA A 343 40.42 21.84 26.68
N PRO A 344 40.19 21.09 27.77
CA PRO A 344 41.15 20.95 28.86
C PRO A 344 42.32 20.06 28.44
N GLN A 345 43.55 20.41 28.84
CA GLN A 345 44.74 19.64 28.43
C GLN A 345 45.17 18.59 29.46
N PHE A 346 45.69 17.46 28.98
CA PHE A 346 46.29 16.41 29.82
C PHE A 346 47.46 16.97 30.64
N SER A 347 47.32 16.94 31.97
CA SER A 347 48.31 17.49 32.90
C SER A 347 49.57 16.62 33.04
N SER A 348 49.41 15.31 32.83
CA SER A 348 50.43 14.24 32.94
C SER A 348 50.07 13.03 32.05
N GLY A 349 50.90 12.00 32.04
CA GLY A 349 50.68 10.77 31.25
C GLY A 349 51.21 10.84 29.81
N GLN A 350 50.92 9.81 29.01
CA GLN A 350 51.40 9.66 27.63
C GLN A 350 50.99 10.83 26.71
N TYR A 351 49.85 11.46 26.98
CA TYR A 351 49.26 12.51 26.14
C TYR A 351 49.46 13.94 26.67
N ARG A 352 50.36 14.12 27.63
CA ARG A 352 50.58 15.40 28.34
C ARG A 352 50.71 16.60 27.39
N GLY A 353 49.88 17.61 27.58
CA GLY A 353 49.85 18.84 26.77
C GLY A 353 49.06 18.73 25.46
N GLN A 354 48.40 17.60 25.19
CA GLN A 354 47.36 17.49 24.17
C GLN A 354 46.01 17.84 24.78
N ASP A 355 45.08 18.30 23.94
CA ASP A 355 43.69 18.60 24.31
C ASP A 355 42.93 17.28 24.56
N ALA A 356 42.14 17.23 25.64
CA ALA A 356 41.42 16.04 26.10
C ALA A 356 39.92 16.14 25.79
N CYS A 357 39.39 15.03 25.28
CA CYS A 357 37.98 14.84 24.95
C CYS A 357 37.45 13.61 25.69
N ALA A 358 36.15 13.58 25.95
CA ALA A 358 35.47 12.41 26.51
C ALA A 358 35.34 11.32 25.45
N PHE A 359 35.46 10.07 25.87
CA PHE A 359 35.20 8.92 25.01
C PHE A 359 33.75 8.46 25.16
N GLY A 360 33.10 8.14 24.03
CA GLY A 360 31.66 7.88 23.96
C GLY A 360 31.17 6.59 24.62
N ILE A 361 32.10 5.73 25.08
CA ILE A 361 31.81 4.45 25.75
C ILE A 361 32.48 4.45 27.13
N GLN A 362 31.65 4.29 28.16
CA GLN A 362 32.03 4.24 29.57
C GLN A 362 31.81 2.84 30.15
N ASN A 363 32.47 2.55 31.27
CA ASN A 363 32.24 1.32 32.00
C ASN A 363 31.10 1.49 33.01
N PHE A 364 30.34 0.43 33.24
CA PHE A 364 29.32 0.37 34.28
C PHE A 364 29.41 -0.98 35.02
N SER A 365 28.87 -1.04 36.24
CA SER A 365 29.02 -2.20 37.14
C SER A 365 27.69 -2.81 37.59
N SER A 366 26.61 -2.48 36.90
CA SER A 366 25.24 -2.92 37.20
C SER A 366 24.40 -2.91 35.92
N SER A 367 23.62 -3.96 35.69
CA SER A 367 22.59 -3.99 34.64
C SER A 367 21.38 -3.10 35.05
N PRO A 368 20.67 -2.44 34.12
CA PRO A 368 20.83 -2.46 32.66
C PRO A 368 22.04 -1.67 32.15
N TYR A 369 22.62 -2.17 31.06
CA TYR A 369 23.61 -1.48 30.24
C TYR A 369 22.92 -0.65 29.16
N LEU A 370 23.53 0.45 28.71
CA LEU A 370 22.91 1.44 27.84
C LEU A 370 23.73 1.67 26.57
N LEU A 371 23.05 1.80 25.42
CA LEU A 371 23.61 2.33 24.18
C LEU A 371 22.97 3.71 23.93
N GLY A 372 23.75 4.75 24.23
CA GLY A 372 23.35 6.15 24.18
C GLY A 372 23.47 6.78 22.80
N ASP A 373 23.36 8.11 22.71
CA ASP A 373 23.48 8.84 21.45
C ASP A 373 24.80 8.57 20.69
N THR A 374 25.89 8.27 21.41
CA THR A 374 27.17 7.83 20.82
C THR A 374 27.09 6.54 20.00
N PHE A 375 26.08 5.70 20.24
CA PHE A 375 25.72 4.58 19.37
C PHE A 375 24.58 4.96 18.42
N LEU A 376 23.53 5.61 18.92
CA LEU A 376 22.31 5.90 18.16
C LEU A 376 22.53 6.87 16.99
N ARG A 377 23.54 7.74 17.00
CA ARG A 377 23.90 8.56 15.82
C ARG A 377 24.31 7.72 14.61
N SER A 378 24.98 6.58 14.83
CA SER A 378 25.37 5.63 13.77
C SER A 378 24.23 4.69 13.33
N ALA A 379 23.07 4.73 13.99
CA ALA A 379 21.93 3.86 13.73
C ALA A 379 20.70 4.65 13.30
N TYR A 380 19.91 4.06 12.42
CA TYR A 380 18.50 4.44 12.24
C TYR A 380 17.64 3.42 12.97
N VAL A 381 16.80 3.88 13.89
CA VAL A 381 16.06 3.03 14.83
C VAL A 381 14.57 3.27 14.72
N VAL A 382 13.79 2.20 14.65
CA VAL A 382 12.33 2.20 14.60
C VAL A 382 11.81 1.41 15.80
N TYR A 383 11.05 2.07 16.66
CA TYR A 383 10.52 1.51 17.90
C TYR A 383 9.05 1.13 17.67
N ASP A 384 8.73 -0.17 17.70
CA ASP A 384 7.37 -0.70 17.55
C ASP A 384 6.87 -1.29 18.87
N LEU A 385 6.18 -0.44 19.65
CA LEU A 385 5.69 -0.75 21.00
C LEU A 385 4.45 -1.66 20.96
N VAL A 386 3.84 -1.86 19.78
CA VAL A 386 2.67 -2.75 19.61
C VAL A 386 3.12 -4.19 19.39
N ASN A 387 4.14 -4.39 18.55
CA ASN A 387 4.69 -5.72 18.26
C ASN A 387 5.82 -6.13 19.23
N ASN A 388 6.39 -5.18 19.98
CA ASN A 388 7.57 -5.35 20.84
C ASN A 388 8.83 -5.71 20.04
N GLU A 389 9.03 -4.99 18.94
CA GLU A 389 10.16 -5.15 18.03
C GLU A 389 10.87 -3.81 17.79
N ILE A 390 12.15 -3.88 17.44
CA ILE A 390 12.94 -2.73 16.97
C ILE A 390 13.44 -3.00 15.56
N GLY A 391 13.17 -2.09 14.63
CA GLY A 391 13.81 -2.07 13.31
C GLY A 391 15.11 -1.27 13.40
N ILE A 392 16.24 -1.85 13.04
CA ILE A 392 17.55 -1.16 13.07
C ILE A 392 18.33 -1.33 11.78
N ALA A 393 19.00 -0.26 11.34
CA ALA A 393 19.91 -0.21 10.20
C ALA A 393 21.06 0.77 10.46
N PRO A 394 22.19 0.66 9.75
CA PRO A 394 23.17 1.75 9.69
C PRO A 394 22.54 3.04 9.16
N THR A 395 22.85 4.16 9.80
CA THR A 395 22.35 5.51 9.40
C THR A 395 22.78 5.91 7.98
N ASP A 396 22.13 6.93 7.42
CA ASP A 396 22.64 7.70 6.27
C ASP A 396 22.94 9.14 6.73
N PHE A 397 24.21 9.38 7.08
CA PHE A 397 24.69 10.66 7.60
C PHE A 397 24.52 11.81 6.59
N ASN A 398 24.16 12.99 7.08
CA ASN A 398 23.84 14.18 6.29
C ASN A 398 22.74 13.98 5.20
N SER A 399 21.89 12.94 5.31
CA SER A 399 20.81 12.72 4.37
C SER A 399 19.82 13.88 4.32
N THR A 400 19.75 14.53 3.15
CA THR A 400 18.80 15.62 2.85
C THR A 400 17.56 15.14 2.07
N GLU A 401 17.54 13.86 1.65
CA GLU A 401 16.37 13.21 1.08
C GLU A 401 15.37 12.82 2.19
N SER A 402 14.11 12.54 1.82
CA SER A 402 13.07 12.08 2.76
C SER A 402 11.97 11.30 2.03
N ASN A 403 11.81 10.03 2.38
CA ASN A 403 10.80 9.09 1.90
C ASN A 403 10.02 8.42 3.04
N ILE A 404 9.15 9.19 3.69
CA ILE A 404 8.28 8.73 4.78
C ILE A 404 7.27 7.65 4.31
N VAL A 405 7.37 6.45 4.86
CA VAL A 405 6.41 5.34 4.74
C VAL A 405 5.66 5.20 6.08
N ALA A 406 4.36 5.43 6.07
CA ALA A 406 3.51 5.24 7.25
C ALA A 406 3.30 3.74 7.55
N PHE A 407 3.09 3.39 8.81
CA PHE A 407 2.54 2.07 9.17
C PHE A 407 1.11 1.96 8.60
N PRO A 408 0.73 0.86 7.90
CA PRO A 408 -0.55 0.78 7.21
C PRO A 408 -1.75 0.56 8.14
N SER A 409 -1.53 -0.04 9.32
CA SER A 409 -2.55 -0.26 10.35
C SER A 409 -1.90 -0.42 11.73
N MET A 410 -2.73 -0.40 12.77
CA MET A 410 -2.38 -0.92 14.10
C MET A 410 -1.89 -2.37 13.97
N SER A 411 -0.85 -2.74 14.73
CA SER A 411 -0.20 -4.06 14.71
C SER A 411 0.34 -4.52 13.34
N ALA A 412 0.48 -3.62 12.36
CA ALA A 412 1.24 -3.93 11.15
C ALA A 412 2.73 -4.07 11.49
N PRO A 413 3.47 -5.03 10.90
CA PRO A 413 4.91 -5.13 11.09
C PRO A 413 5.62 -3.89 10.50
N ILE A 414 6.80 -3.58 11.05
CA ILE A 414 7.65 -2.46 10.60
C ILE A 414 7.79 -2.46 9.07
N PRO A 415 7.36 -1.40 8.37
CA PRO A 415 7.42 -1.35 6.91
C PRO A 415 8.83 -1.56 6.38
N SER A 416 8.96 -2.24 5.24
CA SER A 416 10.25 -2.51 4.57
C SER A 416 11.29 -3.29 5.39
N ALA A 417 10.97 -3.80 6.59
CA ALA A 417 11.94 -4.47 7.45
C ALA A 417 12.04 -6.00 7.22
N THR A 418 13.26 -6.53 7.24
CA THR A 418 13.57 -7.97 7.17
C THR A 418 13.83 -8.54 8.55
N VAL A 419 13.44 -9.80 8.79
CA VAL A 419 13.61 -10.46 10.10
C VAL A 419 15.08 -10.82 10.29
N ALA A 420 15.72 -10.43 11.39
CA ALA A 420 17.02 -11.03 11.72
C ALA A 420 16.83 -12.56 11.86
N PRO A 421 17.70 -13.40 11.27
CA PRO A 421 17.61 -14.85 11.41
C PRO A 421 17.96 -15.29 12.83
N ASN A 422 17.36 -16.40 13.26
CA ASN A 422 17.73 -17.17 14.45
C ASN A 422 17.70 -16.40 15.81
N GLN A 423 16.94 -15.31 15.93
CA GLN A 423 16.81 -14.52 17.18
C GLN A 423 16.38 -15.35 18.40
N ASN A 424 15.61 -16.42 18.16
CA ASN A 424 15.16 -17.34 19.21
C ASN A 424 16.26 -18.32 19.69
N GLU A 425 17.40 -18.37 19.00
CA GLU A 425 18.56 -19.20 19.35
C GLU A 425 19.62 -18.43 20.18
N VAL A 426 19.36 -17.17 20.55
CA VAL A 426 20.26 -16.34 21.40
C VAL A 426 20.44 -16.94 22.81
N THR A 427 19.65 -17.94 23.19
CA THR A 427 19.84 -18.69 24.44
C THR A 427 20.97 -19.73 24.35
N THR A 428 21.90 -19.67 25.32
CA THR A 428 22.94 -20.64 25.72
C THR A 428 24.37 -20.49 25.15
N THR A 429 25.19 -19.77 25.92
CA THR A 429 26.66 -19.95 26.12
C THR A 429 27.61 -19.87 24.92
N PRO A 430 28.55 -18.91 24.93
CA PRO A 430 29.84 -19.09 24.25
C PRO A 430 30.52 -20.38 24.73
N SER A 431 30.91 -21.23 23.79
CA SER A 431 31.81 -22.35 24.08
C SER A 431 33.25 -21.84 24.02
N GLU A 432 33.96 -21.94 25.15
CA GLU A 432 35.32 -21.46 25.38
C GLU A 432 35.47 -19.92 25.40
N VAL A 433 35.99 -19.40 26.52
CA VAL A 433 36.54 -18.04 26.56
C VAL A 433 37.90 -18.10 25.86
N THR A 434 37.92 -17.78 24.56
CA THR A 434 39.16 -17.56 23.82
C THR A 434 39.90 -16.38 24.42
N GLU A 435 41.22 -16.48 24.65
CA GLU A 435 42.03 -15.30 24.94
C GLU A 435 41.85 -14.26 23.81
N PRO A 436 41.75 -12.95 24.12
CA PRO A 436 41.55 -11.91 23.12
C PRO A 436 42.67 -11.94 22.09
N ALA A 437 42.31 -12.26 20.85
CA ALA A 437 43.23 -12.43 19.73
C ALA A 437 43.62 -11.06 19.17
N TYR A 438 44.48 -10.33 19.90
CA TYR A 438 45.03 -9.04 19.48
C TYR A 438 45.92 -9.19 18.24
N ALA A 439 45.32 -9.12 17.05
CA ALA A 439 46.00 -9.12 15.76
C ALA A 439 46.45 -7.70 15.36
N ALA A 440 45.71 -6.66 15.80
CA ALA A 440 46.03 -5.25 15.63
C ALA A 440 47.18 -4.85 16.56
N ARG A 441 48.42 -5.13 16.14
CA ARG A 441 49.63 -5.02 16.97
C ARG A 441 49.90 -3.64 17.61
N ASN A 442 49.18 -2.58 17.22
CA ASN A 442 49.25 -1.25 17.85
C ASN A 442 47.86 -0.69 18.24
N GLY A 443 46.79 -1.48 18.16
CA GLY A 443 45.40 -1.01 18.28
C GLY A 443 45.09 0.12 17.29
N PHE A 444 44.41 1.16 17.76
CA PHE A 444 44.03 2.34 16.97
C PHE A 444 45.17 3.39 16.85
N ARG A 445 46.39 3.07 17.30
CA ARG A 445 47.52 4.03 17.36
C ARG A 445 48.40 3.94 16.11
N GLU A 446 48.53 5.04 15.38
CA GLU A 446 49.51 5.14 14.28
C GLU A 446 50.96 5.15 14.81
N THR A 447 51.88 4.57 14.04
CA THR A 447 53.22 4.18 14.53
C THR A 447 54.22 5.34 14.63
N SER A 448 54.23 6.08 15.75
CA SER A 448 55.30 7.05 16.05
C SER A 448 55.65 7.25 17.54
N ALA A 449 55.62 6.19 18.37
CA ALA A 449 56.25 6.20 19.70
C ALA A 449 56.71 4.79 20.11
N SER A 450 57.85 4.69 20.82
CA SER A 450 58.37 3.44 21.38
C SER A 450 57.67 3.05 22.68
N ALA A 451 57.44 1.75 22.89
CA ALA A 451 56.84 1.23 24.11
C ALA A 451 57.69 1.50 25.37
N GLY A 452 57.00 1.67 26.50
CA GLY A 452 57.56 1.65 27.85
C GLY A 452 56.46 1.18 28.81
N GLU A 453 56.82 0.32 29.76
CA GLU A 453 55.91 -0.18 30.80
C GLU A 453 55.67 0.92 31.85
N GLU A 454 54.45 1.01 32.40
CA GLU A 454 54.18 0.91 33.84
C GLU A 454 52.73 1.30 34.23
N ASN A 455 52.19 0.52 35.19
CA ASN A 455 51.31 0.90 36.32
C ASN A 455 50.17 1.93 36.15
N SER A 456 48.98 1.51 36.59
CA SER A 456 47.78 2.35 36.77
C SER A 456 48.01 3.52 37.75
N VAL A 457 47.79 4.75 37.29
CA VAL A 457 47.81 5.98 38.11
C VAL A 457 46.63 6.87 37.73
N VAL A 458 46.00 7.51 38.71
CA VAL A 458 44.86 8.43 38.54
C VAL A 458 45.35 9.84 38.16
N PHE A 459 44.70 10.49 37.19
CA PHE A 459 45.13 11.79 36.65
C PHE A 459 44.06 12.92 36.74
N PRO A 460 44.42 14.12 37.25
CA PRO A 460 43.50 15.25 37.43
C PRO A 460 43.48 16.24 36.24
N VAL A 461 42.34 16.94 36.09
CA VAL A 461 41.97 17.87 35.00
C VAL A 461 41.18 19.04 35.59
N LYS A 462 41.77 20.25 35.64
CA LYS A 462 41.18 21.40 36.36
C LYS A 462 40.31 22.31 35.51
N MET A 463 39.05 22.47 35.87
CA MET A 463 38.19 23.59 35.44
C MET A 463 38.06 24.70 36.51
N ARG A 464 37.42 25.83 36.16
CA ARG A 464 37.16 26.99 37.02
C ARG A 464 35.78 27.59 36.73
N VAL A 465 35.04 27.96 37.76
CA VAL A 465 33.67 28.53 37.69
C VAL A 465 33.61 29.90 38.37
N ILE A 466 32.81 30.84 37.83
CA ILE A 466 32.50 32.15 38.43
C ILE A 466 31.02 32.51 38.14
N ARG A 467 30.29 33.00 39.15
CA ARG A 467 28.92 33.57 39.07
C ARG A 467 28.94 35.10 39.32
N ALA A 468 27.92 35.85 38.85
CA ALA A 468 27.13 36.82 39.66
C ALA A 468 26.38 37.98 38.90
N VAL A 469 25.04 38.03 39.10
CA VAL A 469 24.23 39.21 39.55
C VAL A 469 23.85 40.39 38.60
N ALA A 470 22.55 40.39 38.25
CA ALA A 470 21.51 41.44 38.21
C ALA A 470 21.76 42.98 38.24
N ALA A 471 20.89 43.73 37.53
CA ALA A 471 20.30 45.03 37.92
C ALA A 471 18.97 45.33 37.17
N LEU A 472 18.08 46.20 37.70
CA LEU A 472 16.78 46.60 37.10
C LEU A 472 16.77 48.06 36.60
N ASN A 473 15.84 48.43 35.68
CA ASN A 473 14.71 49.36 35.98
C ASN A 473 13.89 49.95 34.79
N SER A 474 12.56 50.00 35.00
CA SER A 474 11.64 51.16 34.79
C SER A 474 11.22 51.73 33.41
N SER A 475 9.94 51.48 33.09
CA SER A 475 8.86 52.51 32.99
C SER A 475 8.55 53.32 31.70
N CYS A 476 7.33 53.09 31.20
CA CYS A 476 6.26 54.06 30.86
C CYS A 476 6.55 55.39 30.11
N ALA A 477 5.79 55.62 29.02
CA ALA A 477 4.91 56.82 28.87
C ALA A 477 3.88 56.66 27.72
N VAL A 478 2.77 57.41 27.79
CA VAL A 478 1.69 57.48 26.78
C VAL A 478 1.75 58.78 26.00
N GLY A 479 1.44 58.76 24.69
CA GLY A 479 1.25 59.96 23.87
C GLY A 479 0.14 59.78 22.84
N SER A 480 -0.92 60.58 22.91
CA SER A 480 -2.09 60.49 22.01
C SER A 480 -2.42 61.84 21.36
N ARG A 481 -3.09 61.81 20.20
CA ARG A 481 -3.85 62.94 19.63
C ARG A 481 -4.91 62.45 18.63
N GLN A 482 -5.96 63.26 18.42
CA GLN A 482 -7.22 62.87 17.77
C GLN A 482 -7.56 63.74 16.54
N GLY A 483 -8.48 63.23 15.70
CA GLY A 483 -9.33 64.03 14.81
C GLY A 483 -9.25 63.63 13.32
N ALA A 484 -10.35 63.51 12.56
CA ALA A 484 -11.77 63.58 12.92
C ALA A 484 -12.64 62.75 11.91
N ARG A 485 -13.97 62.72 12.13
CA ARG A 485 -14.95 61.84 11.44
C ARG A 485 -15.53 62.45 10.15
N TYR A 486 -16.17 61.63 9.28
CA TYR A 486 -17.64 61.61 9.13
C TYR A 486 -18.18 60.41 8.29
N ALA A 487 -19.51 60.27 8.23
CA ALA A 487 -20.32 59.11 7.78
C ALA A 487 -20.38 58.89 6.25
N GLY A 488 -20.96 57.81 5.69
CA GLY A 488 -21.48 56.56 6.29
C GLY A 488 -22.67 55.92 5.52
N LEU A 489 -23.17 54.79 6.05
CA LEU A 489 -24.41 54.05 5.70
C LEU A 489 -24.53 53.32 4.35
N ALA A 490 -24.90 52.04 4.47
CA ALA A 490 -25.11 51.02 3.45
C ALA A 490 -26.48 51.06 2.75
N TYR A 491 -26.67 50.22 1.72
CA TYR A 491 -27.88 49.38 1.58
C TYR A 491 -27.62 48.08 0.78
N ARG A 492 -28.46 47.06 0.96
CA ARG A 492 -28.48 45.78 0.20
C ARG A 492 -29.66 45.74 -0.79
N ALA A 493 -29.50 45.05 -1.93
CA ALA A 493 -30.58 44.33 -2.62
C ALA A 493 -30.01 43.29 -3.60
N ALA A 494 -30.78 42.23 -3.89
CA ALA A 494 -30.52 41.22 -4.92
C ALA A 494 -31.85 40.62 -5.40
N VAL A 495 -31.83 39.85 -6.52
CA VAL A 495 -32.80 38.84 -7.05
C VAL A 495 -32.95 38.96 -8.58
N SER A 496 -32.88 37.83 -9.30
CA SER A 496 -33.47 37.70 -10.66
C SER A 496 -33.60 36.24 -11.16
N ILE A 497 -34.84 35.75 -11.31
CA ILE A 497 -35.34 34.77 -12.31
C ILE A 497 -36.86 35.06 -12.49
N PRO A 498 -37.52 34.83 -13.65
CA PRO A 498 -38.02 33.50 -14.03
C PRO A 498 -38.06 33.28 -15.59
N SER A 499 -39.02 32.51 -16.12
CA SER A 499 -39.13 32.00 -17.52
C SER A 499 -40.58 32.17 -18.07
N ALA A 500 -41.06 31.67 -19.23
CA ALA A 500 -40.60 30.64 -20.18
C ALA A 500 -41.27 30.70 -21.59
N GLN A 501 -40.89 29.75 -22.47
CA GLN A 501 -41.69 29.07 -23.53
C GLN A 501 -42.22 29.77 -24.83
N CYS A 502 -41.64 29.31 -25.96
CA CYS A 502 -42.31 28.62 -27.11
C CYS A 502 -42.98 29.37 -28.32
N TYR A 503 -43.21 28.59 -29.39
CA TYR A 503 -44.01 28.78 -30.64
C TYR A 503 -43.59 29.69 -31.83
N SER A 504 -42.83 29.10 -32.77
CA SER A 504 -43.26 28.81 -34.18
C SER A 504 -43.31 29.84 -35.35
N PHE A 505 -43.12 29.28 -36.57
CA PHE A 505 -43.60 29.69 -37.93
C PHE A 505 -43.05 30.90 -38.75
N ARG A 506 -42.14 30.57 -39.69
CA ARG A 506 -42.13 30.86 -41.16
C ARG A 506 -42.44 32.25 -41.79
N LEU A 507 -41.58 32.57 -42.78
CA LEU A 507 -41.83 33.13 -44.14
C LEU A 507 -41.99 34.65 -44.41
N SER A 508 -40.91 35.29 -44.88
CA SER A 508 -40.74 36.05 -46.17
C SER A 508 -39.31 36.65 -46.16
N GLY A 509 -38.56 36.94 -47.25
CA GLY A 509 -38.88 37.33 -48.65
C GLY A 509 -38.61 38.84 -48.81
N LEU A 510 -37.77 39.41 -49.69
CA LEU A 510 -37.01 38.98 -50.90
C LEU A 510 -35.72 39.85 -51.02
N ARG A 511 -34.67 39.48 -51.78
CA ARG A 511 -34.42 39.82 -53.21
C ARG A 511 -33.15 39.05 -53.68
N HIS A 512 -33.17 38.31 -54.80
CA HIS A 512 -32.62 38.68 -56.13
C HIS A 512 -31.13 39.07 -56.09
N PHE A 513 -30.19 38.45 -56.84
CA PHE A 513 -30.22 37.91 -58.23
C PHE A 513 -29.16 36.76 -58.40
N SER A 514 -29.05 35.96 -59.48
CA SER A 514 -29.83 35.69 -60.72
C SER A 514 -29.42 34.34 -61.37
N ARG A 515 -30.04 33.99 -62.52
CA ARG A 515 -29.66 32.99 -63.55
C ARG A 515 -29.81 31.48 -63.26
N THR A 516 -30.19 30.80 -64.33
CA THR A 516 -30.60 29.38 -64.53
C THR A 516 -30.08 28.93 -65.92
N PRO A 517 -30.26 27.67 -66.38
CA PRO A 517 -30.26 26.38 -65.67
C PRO A 517 -29.46 25.26 -66.41
N ALA A 518 -28.61 24.47 -65.72
CA ALA A 518 -28.23 23.10 -66.12
C ALA A 518 -27.36 22.40 -65.05
N SER A 519 -27.92 21.47 -64.28
CA SER A 519 -27.15 20.49 -63.47
C SER A 519 -28.00 19.50 -62.67
N ARG A 520 -29.18 19.92 -62.16
CA ARG A 520 -29.96 19.21 -61.11
C ARG A 520 -30.42 17.77 -61.40
N ALA A 521 -30.18 17.23 -62.59
CA ALA A 521 -30.36 15.80 -62.87
C ALA A 521 -29.22 14.95 -62.30
N SER A 522 -27.98 15.47 -62.24
CA SER A 522 -26.83 14.69 -61.76
C SER A 522 -26.93 14.42 -60.26
N THR A 523 -27.10 15.45 -59.42
CA THR A 523 -26.99 15.28 -57.96
C THR A 523 -28.05 14.38 -57.34
N ALA A 524 -29.26 14.30 -57.92
CA ALA A 524 -30.28 13.36 -57.47
C ALA A 524 -29.96 11.92 -57.90
N ALA A 525 -29.52 11.73 -59.15
CA ALA A 525 -29.08 10.42 -59.64
C ALA A 525 -27.81 9.93 -58.93
N GLU A 526 -26.89 10.84 -58.60
CA GLU A 526 -25.63 10.60 -57.90
C GLU A 526 -25.85 10.29 -56.41
N ALA A 527 -26.79 11.00 -55.75
CA ALA A 527 -27.24 10.64 -54.41
C ALA A 527 -27.90 9.26 -54.39
N ALA A 528 -28.79 8.95 -55.36
CA ALA A 528 -29.42 7.64 -55.48
C ALA A 528 -28.41 6.53 -55.83
N LEU A 529 -27.44 6.80 -56.71
CA LEU A 529 -26.35 5.88 -57.05
C LEU A 529 -25.43 5.65 -55.85
N LYS A 530 -25.19 6.67 -55.03
CA LYS A 530 -24.44 6.55 -53.78
C LYS A 530 -25.22 5.71 -52.76
N GLN A 531 -26.52 5.95 -52.60
CA GLN A 531 -27.40 5.14 -51.75
C GLN A 531 -27.45 3.67 -52.23
N ALA A 532 -27.50 3.43 -53.55
CA ALA A 532 -27.47 2.10 -54.14
C ALA A 532 -26.11 1.41 -53.97
N LYS A 533 -24.99 2.15 -54.07
CA LYS A 533 -23.64 1.64 -53.77
C LYS A 533 -23.47 1.31 -52.27
N GLU A 534 -24.00 2.16 -51.39
CA GLU A 534 -24.00 1.91 -49.93
C GLU A 534 -24.86 0.70 -49.55
N LEU A 535 -26.05 0.54 -50.16
CA LEU A 535 -26.92 -0.63 -49.97
C LEU A 535 -26.30 -1.90 -50.57
N ALA A 536 -25.61 -1.80 -51.71
CA ALA A 536 -24.86 -2.93 -52.26
C ALA A 536 -23.71 -3.34 -51.34
N ALA A 537 -22.96 -2.39 -50.78
CA ALA A 537 -21.87 -2.66 -49.85
C ALA A 537 -22.33 -3.34 -48.55
N ALA A 538 -23.53 -3.02 -48.06
CA ALA A 538 -24.12 -3.67 -46.88
C ALA A 538 -24.52 -5.14 -47.11
N ASN A 539 -24.73 -5.55 -48.37
CA ASN A 539 -25.12 -6.92 -48.77
C ASN A 539 -23.99 -7.70 -49.47
N MET A 540 -22.74 -7.24 -49.42
CA MET A 540 -21.60 -7.96 -49.99
C MET A 540 -21.11 -9.09 -49.06
N THR A 541 -20.68 -10.21 -49.64
CA THR A 541 -19.94 -11.23 -48.90
C THR A 541 -18.57 -10.67 -48.47
N PRO A 542 -18.00 -11.11 -47.32
CA PRO A 542 -16.70 -10.64 -46.86
C PRO A 542 -15.60 -10.80 -47.92
N GLU A 543 -15.56 -11.95 -48.60
CA GLU A 543 -14.59 -12.27 -49.67
C GLU A 543 -14.64 -11.25 -50.82
N ALA A 544 -15.85 -10.85 -51.24
CA ALA A 544 -16.06 -9.85 -52.28
C ALA A 544 -15.70 -8.42 -51.83
N ALA A 545 -15.71 -8.14 -50.53
CA ALA A 545 -15.24 -6.87 -49.97
C ALA A 545 -13.71 -6.84 -49.86
N ALA A 546 -13.07 -7.91 -49.38
CA ALA A 546 -11.62 -8.05 -49.33
C ALA A 546 -10.98 -7.88 -50.72
N ALA A 547 -11.57 -8.52 -51.75
CA ALA A 547 -11.14 -8.39 -53.15
C ALA A 547 -11.30 -6.98 -53.77
N ARG A 548 -11.85 -6.00 -53.03
CA ARG A 548 -11.98 -4.60 -53.45
C ARG A 548 -11.21 -3.61 -52.56
N MET A 549 -10.46 -4.09 -51.58
CA MET A 549 -9.60 -3.23 -50.77
C MET A 549 -8.55 -2.52 -51.64
N SER A 550 -8.28 -1.24 -51.39
CA SER A 550 -7.25 -0.52 -52.14
C SER A 550 -5.84 -0.98 -51.70
N PRO A 551 -4.85 -1.02 -52.60
CA PRO A 551 -3.46 -1.35 -52.22
C PRO A 551 -2.88 -0.41 -51.16
N GLU A 552 -3.32 0.85 -51.14
CA GLU A 552 -2.94 1.85 -50.15
C GLU A 552 -3.50 1.52 -48.76
N GLU A 553 -4.76 1.08 -48.66
CA GLU A 553 -5.39 0.74 -47.39
C GLU A 553 -4.88 -0.59 -46.85
N ALA A 554 -4.63 -1.58 -47.73
CA ALA A 554 -3.94 -2.81 -47.38
C ALA A 554 -2.53 -2.53 -46.83
N LYS A 555 -1.78 -1.60 -47.45
CA LYS A 555 -0.47 -1.17 -46.96
C LYS A 555 -0.54 -0.38 -45.64
N ARG A 556 -1.59 0.43 -45.41
CA ARG A 556 -1.81 1.05 -44.08
C ARG A 556 -1.98 -0.04 -43.02
N LEU A 557 -2.88 -0.99 -43.27
CA LEU A 557 -3.17 -2.09 -42.34
C LEU A 557 -1.95 -2.96 -42.05
N SER A 558 -1.10 -3.23 -43.05
CA SER A 558 0.11 -4.03 -42.84
C SER A 558 1.13 -3.40 -41.88
N MET A 559 1.10 -2.07 -41.71
CA MET A 559 1.98 -1.34 -40.80
C MET A 559 1.42 -1.13 -39.39
N VAL A 560 0.15 -1.46 -39.13
CA VAL A 560 -0.45 -1.34 -37.78
C VAL A 560 -0.18 -2.59 -36.94
N ARG A 561 0.12 -2.41 -35.65
CA ARG A 561 0.10 -3.48 -34.62
C ARG A 561 -0.70 -2.99 -33.41
N ASN A 562 -1.63 -3.81 -32.91
CA ASN A 562 -2.34 -3.57 -31.65
C ASN A 562 -1.84 -4.58 -30.62
N ILE A 563 -0.96 -4.13 -29.72
CA ILE A 563 -0.17 -4.99 -28.82
C ILE A 563 -0.40 -4.69 -27.34
N GLY A 564 -0.50 -5.75 -26.54
CA GLY A 564 -0.53 -5.65 -25.08
C GLY A 564 0.78 -6.09 -24.44
N ILE A 565 1.21 -5.42 -23.38
CA ILE A 565 2.29 -5.93 -22.50
C ILE A 565 1.63 -6.63 -21.31
N ALA A 566 1.90 -7.92 -21.14
CA ALA A 566 1.26 -8.75 -20.11
C ALA A 566 2.28 -9.69 -19.44
N ALA A 567 2.17 -9.86 -18.11
CA ALA A 567 3.18 -10.55 -17.29
C ALA A 567 2.71 -10.70 -15.85
N HIS A 568 3.42 -11.53 -15.08
CA HIS A 568 3.38 -11.54 -13.61
C HIS A 568 3.76 -10.17 -13.00
N ILE A 569 3.47 -10.00 -11.71
CA ILE A 569 3.92 -8.89 -10.86
C ILE A 569 5.46 -8.78 -10.93
N ASP A 570 6.02 -7.58 -10.80
CA ASP A 570 7.47 -7.31 -10.79
C ASP A 570 8.31 -7.90 -11.94
N SER A 571 7.69 -8.38 -13.02
CA SER A 571 8.38 -8.79 -14.26
C SER A 571 8.84 -7.58 -15.10
N GLY A 572 8.49 -6.36 -14.68
CA GLY A 572 8.92 -5.10 -15.30
C GLY A 572 8.14 -4.70 -16.55
N LYS A 573 6.82 -4.93 -16.59
CA LYS A 573 5.93 -4.51 -17.69
C LYS A 573 6.08 -3.02 -18.00
N THR A 574 5.73 -2.19 -17.03
CA THR A 574 5.78 -0.73 -17.12
C THR A 574 7.19 -0.23 -17.47
N THR A 575 8.23 -0.92 -16.98
CA THR A 575 9.62 -0.65 -17.34
C THR A 575 9.92 -0.96 -18.81
N VAL A 576 9.43 -2.08 -19.35
CA VAL A 576 9.49 -2.38 -20.79
C VAL A 576 8.74 -1.30 -21.57
N THR A 577 7.49 -1.00 -21.21
CA THR A 577 6.64 0.01 -21.84
C THR A 577 7.29 1.41 -21.88
N GLU A 578 7.91 1.84 -20.77
CA GLU A 578 8.75 3.05 -20.69
C GLU A 578 9.89 3.02 -21.73
N ARG A 579 10.66 1.93 -21.83
CA ARG A 579 11.75 1.81 -22.83
C ARG A 579 11.20 1.79 -24.26
N ILE A 580 10.04 1.18 -24.52
CA ILE A 580 9.38 1.23 -25.85
C ILE A 580 9.04 2.68 -26.22
N LEU A 581 8.44 3.45 -25.32
CA LEU A 581 8.10 4.86 -25.56
C LEU A 581 9.33 5.77 -25.72
N PHE A 582 10.46 5.41 -25.11
CA PHE A 582 11.74 6.09 -25.29
C PHE A 582 12.38 5.80 -26.65
N TYR A 583 12.53 4.52 -27.03
CA TYR A 583 13.19 4.16 -28.30
C TYR A 583 12.36 4.54 -29.54
N THR A 584 11.03 4.65 -29.41
CA THR A 584 10.15 5.24 -30.43
C THR A 584 10.16 6.79 -30.44
N GLY A 585 10.90 7.43 -29.54
CA GLY A 585 11.06 8.88 -29.47
C GLY A 585 9.88 9.67 -28.90
N ARG A 586 8.85 8.98 -28.38
CA ARG A 586 7.66 9.61 -27.75
C ARG A 586 7.96 10.18 -26.36
N VAL A 587 8.85 9.54 -25.60
CA VAL A 587 9.29 9.97 -24.27
C VAL A 587 10.76 10.38 -24.33
N LYS A 588 11.09 11.58 -23.83
CA LYS A 588 12.45 12.17 -23.93
C LYS A 588 13.39 11.78 -22.79
N ALA A 589 12.82 11.39 -21.64
CA ALA A 589 13.55 10.97 -20.44
C ALA A 589 12.74 9.87 -19.77
N ILE A 590 13.41 8.78 -19.41
CA ILE A 590 12.80 7.58 -18.81
C ILE A 590 12.92 7.69 -17.31
N HIS A 591 11.80 7.48 -16.61
CA HIS A 591 11.68 7.59 -15.15
C HIS A 591 11.31 6.21 -14.59
N GLU A 592 11.74 5.91 -13.37
CA GLU A 592 11.52 4.57 -12.80
C GLU A 592 10.24 4.52 -11.97
N VAL A 593 9.51 3.40 -12.02
CA VAL A 593 8.23 3.19 -11.30
C VAL A 593 8.37 3.45 -9.79
N ARG A 594 9.56 3.22 -9.23
CA ARG A 594 9.96 3.58 -7.86
C ARG A 594 11.29 4.36 -7.86
N GLY A 595 11.44 5.31 -8.78
CA GLY A 595 12.64 6.15 -8.89
C GLY A 595 12.77 7.18 -7.77
N ARG A 596 14.01 7.56 -7.43
CA ARG A 596 14.31 8.65 -6.49
C ARG A 596 13.85 10.03 -6.99
N ASP A 597 13.51 10.14 -8.27
CA ASP A 597 13.02 11.38 -8.89
C ASP A 597 11.61 11.78 -8.44
N GLY A 598 10.82 10.85 -7.86
CA GLY A 598 9.44 11.10 -7.43
C GLY A 598 8.46 11.40 -8.57
N VAL A 599 8.89 11.30 -9.84
CA VAL A 599 8.05 11.57 -11.02
C VAL A 599 7.19 10.34 -11.35
N GLY A 600 7.76 9.14 -11.15
CA GLY A 600 7.14 7.86 -11.53
C GLY A 600 7.08 7.64 -13.04
N ALA A 601 6.72 6.43 -13.46
CA ALA A 601 6.54 6.11 -14.87
C ALA A 601 5.37 6.92 -15.48
N LYS A 602 5.48 7.28 -16.77
CA LYS A 602 4.42 8.03 -17.48
C LYS A 602 3.14 7.21 -17.66
N MET A 603 3.24 5.88 -17.62
CA MET A 603 2.09 4.97 -17.78
C MET A 603 1.26 4.84 -16.50
N ASP A 604 1.90 4.88 -15.33
CA ASP A 604 1.23 4.89 -14.03
C ASP A 604 0.73 6.33 -13.76
N SER A 605 -0.50 6.60 -14.19
CA SER A 605 -1.06 7.95 -14.26
C SER A 605 -1.82 8.35 -13.01
N MET A 606 -2.36 7.37 -12.26
CA MET A 606 -3.05 7.62 -10.99
C MET A 606 -2.04 7.77 -9.85
N GLU A 607 -2.35 8.63 -8.89
CA GLU A 607 -1.54 8.84 -7.68
C GLU A 607 -1.34 7.52 -6.89
N LEU A 608 -2.40 6.69 -6.81
CA LEU A 608 -2.38 5.37 -6.16
C LEU A 608 -1.48 4.35 -6.88
N GLU A 609 -1.34 4.44 -8.20
CA GLU A 609 -0.45 3.55 -8.98
C GLU A 609 1.02 3.86 -8.65
N ARG A 610 1.34 5.15 -8.49
CA ARG A 610 2.68 5.64 -8.12
C ARG A 610 3.03 5.33 -6.67
N GLU A 611 2.11 5.59 -5.74
CA GLU A 611 2.30 5.30 -4.31
C GLU A 611 2.54 3.81 -4.04
N ARG A 612 1.76 2.93 -4.67
CA ARG A 612 1.91 1.47 -4.50
C ARG A 612 2.95 0.87 -5.45
N GLY A 613 3.36 1.60 -6.49
CA GLY A 613 4.26 1.13 -7.54
C GLY A 613 3.69 -0.04 -8.36
N ILE A 614 2.38 -0.03 -8.59
CA ILE A 614 1.66 -1.03 -9.38
C ILE A 614 0.69 -0.35 -10.33
N THR A 615 0.67 -0.77 -11.60
CA THR A 615 -0.37 -0.40 -12.55
C THR A 615 -1.70 -1.03 -12.13
N ILE A 616 -2.77 -0.24 -12.08
CA ILE A 616 -4.12 -0.64 -11.62
C ILE A 616 -5.08 -0.68 -12.80
N GLN A 617 -5.15 0.40 -13.59
CA GLN A 617 -5.96 0.46 -14.81
C GLN A 617 -5.12 0.10 -16.04
N SER A 618 -5.75 -0.41 -17.11
CA SER A 618 -5.05 -0.52 -18.40
C SER A 618 -4.72 0.86 -18.97
N ALA A 619 -3.45 1.06 -19.32
CA ALA A 619 -2.92 2.31 -19.84
C ALA A 619 -2.73 2.21 -21.35
N ALA A 620 -3.58 2.90 -22.11
CA ALA A 620 -3.53 2.93 -23.57
C ALA A 620 -2.66 4.08 -24.08
N THR A 621 -1.76 3.77 -25.00
CA THR A 621 -0.84 4.73 -25.63
C THR A 621 -0.56 4.31 -27.08
N PHE A 622 0.09 5.16 -27.86
CA PHE A 622 0.56 4.81 -29.20
C PHE A 622 1.97 5.36 -29.46
N ALA A 623 2.66 4.71 -30.39
CA ALA A 623 4.01 5.08 -30.79
C ALA A 623 4.32 4.60 -32.22
N ASP A 624 5.30 5.23 -32.87
CA ASP A 624 5.75 4.85 -34.22
C ASP A 624 7.16 4.24 -34.14
N TRP A 625 7.30 2.98 -34.55
CA TRP A 625 8.60 2.28 -34.61
C TRP A 625 9.19 2.36 -36.01
N LYS A 626 10.46 2.79 -36.11
CA LYS A 626 11.23 2.87 -37.34
C LYS A 626 12.12 1.63 -37.46
N LYS A 627 11.62 0.59 -38.12
CA LYS A 627 12.41 -0.61 -38.41
C LYS A 627 13.39 -0.31 -39.54
N VAL A 628 14.66 -0.70 -39.36
CA VAL A 628 15.69 -0.61 -40.40
C VAL A 628 16.23 -2.00 -40.71
N GLU A 629 15.89 -2.54 -41.87
CA GLU A 629 16.26 -3.88 -42.31
C GLU A 629 16.93 -3.81 -43.70
N ASP A 630 18.16 -4.30 -43.80
CA ASP A 630 19.04 -4.21 -44.98
C ASP A 630 19.05 -2.84 -45.69
N GLY A 631 19.08 -1.77 -44.90
CA GLY A 631 19.14 -0.38 -45.37
C GLY A 631 17.81 0.23 -45.84
N LYS A 632 16.69 -0.49 -45.71
CA LYS A 632 15.34 0.05 -45.90
C LYS A 632 14.76 0.46 -44.55
N GLU A 633 14.23 1.67 -44.46
CA GLU A 633 13.49 2.14 -43.29
C GLU A 633 11.97 1.98 -43.54
N GLU A 634 11.28 1.26 -42.67
CA GLU A 634 9.83 1.15 -42.64
C GLU A 634 9.29 1.63 -41.29
N THR A 635 8.19 2.40 -41.31
CA THR A 635 7.55 2.90 -40.09
C THR A 635 6.29 2.10 -39.78
N TYR A 636 6.25 1.50 -38.60
CA TYR A 636 5.15 0.72 -38.07
C TYR A 636 4.44 1.50 -36.95
N HIS A 637 3.10 1.49 -36.96
CA HIS A 637 2.29 2.20 -35.97
C HIS A 637 1.81 1.21 -34.90
N PHE A 638 2.27 1.40 -33.67
CA PHE A 638 1.94 0.56 -32.52
C PHE A 638 0.89 1.24 -31.65
N ASN A 639 -0.30 0.65 -31.54
CA ASN A 639 -1.20 0.91 -30.41
C ASN A 639 -0.82 -0.06 -29.29
N LEU A 640 -0.53 0.48 -28.11
CA LEU A 640 0.10 -0.22 -27.01
C LEU A 640 -0.80 -0.12 -25.77
N ILE A 641 -1.17 -1.25 -25.19
CA ILE A 641 -1.93 -1.32 -23.94
C ILE A 641 -1.02 -1.97 -22.88
N ASP A 642 -0.64 -1.21 -21.86
CA ASP A 642 -0.05 -1.81 -20.66
C ASP A 642 -1.17 -2.40 -19.78
N THR A 643 -0.94 -3.56 -19.20
CA THR A 643 -1.96 -4.32 -18.45
C THR A 643 -1.50 -4.57 -17.01
N PRO A 644 -2.41 -4.48 -16.01
CA PRO A 644 -2.02 -4.67 -14.62
C PRO A 644 -1.54 -6.11 -14.36
N GLY A 645 -0.57 -6.25 -13.45
CA GLY A 645 0.00 -7.56 -13.10
C GLY A 645 -0.71 -8.31 -11.98
N HIS A 646 -1.62 -7.65 -11.28
CA HIS A 646 -2.20 -8.16 -10.04
C HIS A 646 -3.52 -8.90 -10.30
N ILE A 647 -3.75 -10.00 -9.58
CA ILE A 647 -4.90 -10.90 -9.79
C ILE A 647 -6.25 -10.19 -9.57
N ASP A 648 -6.30 -9.25 -8.63
CA ASP A 648 -7.46 -8.41 -8.32
C ASP A 648 -7.92 -7.50 -9.49
N PHE A 649 -7.04 -7.21 -10.45
CA PHE A 649 -7.33 -6.41 -11.64
C PHE A 649 -7.32 -7.24 -12.93
N THR A 650 -7.56 -8.55 -12.81
CA THR A 650 -7.70 -9.48 -13.95
C THR A 650 -8.72 -9.01 -15.00
N ILE A 651 -9.75 -8.27 -14.60
CA ILE A 651 -10.76 -7.70 -15.49
C ILE A 651 -10.20 -6.69 -16.51
N GLU A 652 -9.17 -5.92 -16.15
CA GLU A 652 -8.44 -5.05 -17.09
C GLU A 652 -7.65 -5.87 -18.11
N VAL A 653 -7.14 -7.03 -17.71
CA VAL A 653 -6.45 -7.97 -18.61
C VAL A 653 -7.45 -8.66 -19.54
N GLU A 654 -8.62 -9.07 -19.05
CA GLU A 654 -9.74 -9.55 -19.91
C GLU A 654 -10.12 -8.48 -20.95
N ARG A 655 -10.31 -7.22 -20.51
CA ARG A 655 -10.62 -6.07 -21.37
C ARG A 655 -9.58 -5.90 -22.47
N ALA A 656 -8.31 -5.85 -22.09
CA ALA A 656 -7.21 -5.65 -23.01
C ALA A 656 -7.12 -6.81 -24.01
N MET A 657 -7.04 -8.06 -23.55
CA MET A 657 -6.92 -9.23 -24.43
C MET A 657 -8.10 -9.36 -25.41
N ARG A 658 -9.31 -8.93 -25.02
CA ARG A 658 -10.48 -8.91 -25.91
C ARG A 658 -10.37 -7.90 -27.08
N VAL A 659 -9.50 -6.88 -26.97
CA VAL A 659 -9.32 -5.83 -28.01
C VAL A 659 -7.92 -5.75 -28.61
N LEU A 660 -7.03 -6.67 -28.29
CA LEU A 660 -5.70 -6.72 -28.90
C LEU A 660 -5.69 -7.59 -30.16
N ASP A 661 -4.67 -7.42 -30.99
CA ASP A 661 -4.38 -8.34 -32.11
C ASP A 661 -3.20 -9.26 -31.77
N GLY A 662 -2.28 -8.83 -30.90
CA GLY A 662 -1.24 -9.69 -30.33
C GLY A 662 -0.75 -9.20 -28.96
N ALA A 663 0.17 -9.94 -28.34
CA ALA A 663 0.73 -9.59 -27.04
C ALA A 663 2.23 -9.91 -26.90
N VAL A 664 2.89 -9.19 -26.00
CA VAL A 664 4.23 -9.49 -25.49
C VAL A 664 4.08 -10.06 -24.09
N MET A 665 4.33 -11.35 -23.93
CA MET A 665 4.33 -12.03 -22.63
C MET A 665 5.71 -11.86 -21.98
N VAL A 666 5.83 -10.95 -21.02
CA VAL A 666 7.10 -10.68 -20.33
C VAL A 666 7.29 -11.66 -19.17
N LEU A 667 8.50 -12.21 -19.05
CA LEU A 667 8.91 -13.18 -18.03
C LEU A 667 10.16 -12.69 -17.30
N CYS A 668 10.38 -13.14 -16.07
CA CYS A 668 11.60 -12.86 -15.32
C CYS A 668 12.66 -13.94 -15.58
N ALA A 669 13.89 -13.56 -15.96
CA ALA A 669 15.01 -14.47 -16.22
C ALA A 669 15.38 -15.39 -15.04
N VAL A 670 15.09 -14.99 -13.80
CA VAL A 670 15.36 -15.80 -12.59
C VAL A 670 14.19 -16.75 -12.28
N SER A 671 12.96 -16.22 -12.37
CA SER A 671 11.74 -16.86 -11.87
C SER A 671 11.01 -17.74 -12.91
N GLY A 672 11.17 -17.45 -14.20
CA GLY A 672 10.49 -18.16 -15.29
C GLY A 672 8.96 -18.01 -15.25
N VAL A 673 8.24 -19.11 -15.47
CA VAL A 673 6.76 -19.14 -15.47
C VAL A 673 6.21 -19.26 -14.04
N GLN A 674 5.51 -18.20 -13.61
CA GLN A 674 4.88 -18.06 -12.29
C GLN A 674 3.35 -18.20 -12.38
N SER A 675 2.63 -18.25 -11.26
CA SER A 675 1.18 -18.54 -11.19
C SER A 675 0.31 -17.60 -12.05
N GLN A 676 0.42 -16.28 -11.87
CA GLN A 676 -0.32 -15.32 -12.71
C GLN A 676 0.05 -15.39 -14.20
N THR A 677 1.23 -15.94 -14.55
CA THR A 677 1.61 -16.19 -15.95
C THR A 677 0.69 -17.25 -16.58
N ILE A 678 0.29 -18.26 -15.81
CA ILE A 678 -0.65 -19.30 -16.24
C ILE A 678 -2.05 -18.70 -16.39
N THR A 679 -2.47 -17.82 -15.48
CA THR A 679 -3.74 -17.06 -15.60
C THR A 679 -3.77 -16.21 -16.88
N VAL A 680 -2.71 -15.45 -17.14
CA VAL A 680 -2.56 -14.63 -18.36
C VAL A 680 -2.53 -15.50 -19.62
N ASP A 681 -1.86 -16.66 -19.59
CA ASP A 681 -1.90 -17.64 -20.69
C ASP A 681 -3.32 -18.17 -20.96
N ARG A 682 -4.08 -18.51 -19.91
CA ARG A 682 -5.50 -18.91 -20.02
C ARG A 682 -6.35 -17.80 -20.66
N GLN A 683 -6.12 -16.54 -20.29
CA GLN A 683 -6.82 -15.38 -20.87
C GLN A 683 -6.46 -15.17 -22.36
N MET A 684 -5.18 -15.22 -22.72
CA MET A 684 -4.74 -15.15 -24.12
C MET A 684 -5.31 -16.29 -24.97
N LYS A 685 -5.32 -17.52 -24.44
CA LYS A 685 -5.94 -18.69 -25.09
C LYS A 685 -7.46 -18.49 -25.28
N ARG A 686 -8.18 -17.97 -24.28
CA ARG A 686 -9.64 -17.70 -24.37
C ARG A 686 -10.01 -16.76 -25.52
N TYR A 687 -9.21 -15.73 -25.78
CA TYR A 687 -9.45 -14.76 -26.87
C TYR A 687 -8.63 -15.04 -28.14
N ASN A 688 -7.93 -16.19 -28.22
CA ASN A 688 -7.08 -16.60 -29.36
C ASN A 688 -6.01 -15.56 -29.76
N VAL A 689 -5.34 -14.94 -28.78
CA VAL A 689 -4.37 -13.84 -29.00
C VAL A 689 -2.95 -14.39 -29.26
N PRO A 690 -2.36 -14.17 -30.47
CA PRO A 690 -0.96 -14.50 -30.75
C PRO A 690 0.02 -13.72 -29.90
N ARG A 691 1.17 -14.32 -29.58
CA ARG A 691 2.11 -13.77 -28.61
C ARG A 691 3.56 -14.11 -28.89
N ILE A 692 4.44 -13.20 -28.50
CA ILE A 692 5.87 -13.45 -28.36
C ILE A 692 6.22 -13.46 -26.87
N SER A 693 7.23 -14.23 -26.48
CA SER A 693 7.72 -14.30 -25.10
C SER A 693 9.01 -13.49 -24.96
N PHE A 694 9.07 -12.58 -23.98
CA PHE A 694 10.25 -11.75 -23.72
C PHE A 694 10.79 -12.00 -22.31
N VAL A 695 11.98 -12.61 -22.23
CA VAL A 695 12.68 -12.85 -20.96
C VAL A 695 13.44 -11.59 -20.58
N ASN A 696 12.86 -10.84 -19.63
CA ASN A 696 13.38 -9.60 -19.07
C ASN A 696 14.22 -9.89 -17.81
N LYS A 697 14.93 -8.87 -17.33
CA LYS A 697 15.79 -8.91 -16.12
C LYS A 697 17.00 -9.83 -16.23
N MET A 698 17.58 -9.93 -17.43
CA MET A 698 18.85 -10.62 -17.71
C MET A 698 20.06 -10.07 -16.93
N ASP A 699 19.94 -8.86 -16.37
CA ASP A 699 20.90 -8.18 -15.51
C ASP A 699 20.99 -8.71 -14.07
N ARG A 700 20.00 -9.49 -13.61
CA ARG A 700 19.94 -9.98 -12.23
C ARG A 700 20.79 -11.22 -12.00
N MET A 701 21.28 -11.36 -10.77
CA MET A 701 21.97 -12.58 -10.32
C MET A 701 21.06 -13.80 -10.42
N GLY A 702 21.58 -14.91 -10.94
CA GLY A 702 20.83 -16.14 -11.20
C GLY A 702 19.92 -16.10 -12.44
N ALA A 703 20.15 -15.17 -13.38
CA ALA A 703 19.40 -15.10 -14.64
C ALA A 703 19.70 -16.32 -15.55
N ASN A 704 18.68 -17.14 -15.82
CA ASN A 704 18.77 -18.28 -16.73
C ASN A 704 17.57 -18.27 -17.70
N PRO A 705 17.74 -17.78 -18.95
CA PRO A 705 16.65 -17.69 -19.90
C PRO A 705 16.24 -19.05 -20.48
N PHE A 706 17.13 -20.04 -20.53
CA PHE A 706 16.81 -21.37 -21.06
C PHE A 706 15.83 -22.12 -20.14
N LYS A 707 16.01 -22.00 -18.81
CA LYS A 707 15.03 -22.42 -17.80
C LYS A 707 13.64 -21.81 -18.05
N ALA A 708 13.56 -20.55 -18.49
CA ALA A 708 12.28 -19.92 -18.83
C ALA A 708 11.65 -20.56 -20.09
N VAL A 709 12.44 -20.90 -21.12
CA VAL A 709 11.97 -21.63 -22.31
C VAL A 709 11.42 -23.02 -21.92
N GLU A 710 12.16 -23.77 -21.10
CA GLU A 710 11.73 -25.09 -20.59
C GLU A 710 10.43 -24.99 -19.77
N MET A 711 10.30 -23.95 -18.94
CA MET A 711 9.09 -23.69 -18.15
C MET A 711 7.88 -23.29 -19.01
N ILE A 712 8.06 -22.63 -20.16
CA ILE A 712 6.96 -22.39 -21.13
C ILE A 712 6.48 -23.72 -21.71
N ASN A 713 7.40 -24.54 -22.25
CA ASN A 713 7.08 -25.82 -22.87
C ASN A 713 6.35 -26.77 -21.89
N SER A 714 6.88 -26.88 -20.66
CA SER A 714 6.33 -27.79 -19.64
C SER A 714 5.06 -27.28 -18.94
N LYS A 715 5.02 -26.02 -18.47
CA LYS A 715 3.90 -25.51 -17.66
C LYS A 715 2.77 -24.90 -18.46
N LEU A 716 3.08 -24.21 -19.57
CA LEU A 716 2.05 -23.59 -20.41
C LEU A 716 1.58 -24.51 -21.56
N LYS A 717 2.31 -25.61 -21.80
CA LYS A 717 2.04 -26.61 -22.84
C LYS A 717 1.95 -25.97 -24.24
N ILE A 718 2.94 -25.14 -24.58
CA ILE A 718 3.10 -24.42 -25.86
C ILE A 718 4.50 -24.75 -26.41
N ALA A 719 4.64 -25.04 -27.71
CA ALA A 719 5.96 -25.16 -28.33
C ALA A 719 6.69 -23.80 -28.28
N ALA A 720 7.84 -23.75 -27.63
CA ALA A 720 8.63 -22.53 -27.49
C ALA A 720 10.12 -22.82 -27.66
N ALA A 721 10.79 -22.00 -28.46
CA ALA A 721 12.23 -22.06 -28.65
C ALA A 721 12.86 -20.67 -28.60
N ALA A 722 14.13 -20.63 -28.21
CA ALA A 722 14.93 -19.41 -28.22
C ALA A 722 15.19 -18.97 -29.66
N VAL A 723 14.86 -17.71 -29.97
CA VAL A 723 15.29 -17.06 -31.23
C VAL A 723 16.63 -16.33 -31.04
N GLN A 724 17.04 -16.15 -29.78
CA GLN A 724 18.23 -15.41 -29.37
C GLN A 724 19.03 -16.16 -28.30
N ILE A 725 20.33 -15.87 -28.21
CA ILE A 725 21.21 -16.27 -27.09
C ILE A 725 21.77 -15.00 -26.44
N PRO A 726 21.91 -14.93 -25.10
CA PRO A 726 22.52 -13.77 -24.45
C PRO A 726 24.04 -13.75 -24.64
N ILE A 727 24.59 -12.56 -24.85
CA ILE A 727 26.04 -12.32 -24.84
C ILE A 727 26.39 -11.87 -23.42
N GLY A 728 27.04 -12.75 -22.65
CA GLY A 728 27.25 -12.58 -21.21
C GLY A 728 25.96 -12.77 -20.39
N SER A 729 26.07 -12.65 -19.07
CA SER A 729 24.97 -12.81 -18.12
C SER A 729 25.09 -11.84 -16.95
N GLU A 730 23.96 -11.54 -16.30
CA GLU A 730 23.93 -10.67 -15.12
C GLU A 730 24.53 -9.28 -15.47
N LYS A 731 25.47 -8.78 -14.66
CA LYS A 731 26.19 -7.52 -14.91
C LYS A 731 26.99 -7.52 -16.23
N GLU A 732 27.40 -8.70 -16.71
CA GLU A 732 28.17 -8.89 -17.94
C GLU A 732 27.29 -9.06 -19.19
N PHE A 733 25.96 -9.04 -19.05
CA PHE A 733 25.06 -9.09 -20.20
C PHE A 733 25.25 -7.85 -21.11
N GLU A 734 25.74 -8.02 -22.34
CA GLU A 734 26.05 -6.95 -23.30
C GLU A 734 25.03 -6.81 -24.45
N GLY A 735 24.30 -7.89 -24.76
CA GLY A 735 23.44 -7.97 -25.95
C GLY A 735 23.02 -9.40 -26.26
N VAL A 736 22.64 -9.66 -27.51
CA VAL A 736 22.13 -10.97 -27.95
C VAL A 736 22.70 -11.40 -29.30
N VAL A 737 22.82 -12.71 -29.52
CA VAL A 737 23.03 -13.31 -30.85
C VAL A 737 21.66 -13.65 -31.44
N ASP A 738 21.38 -13.18 -32.66
CA ASP A 738 20.23 -13.61 -33.47
C ASP A 738 20.56 -14.94 -34.18
N LEU A 739 19.74 -15.97 -33.91
CA LEU A 739 19.90 -17.31 -34.48
C LEU A 739 19.32 -17.44 -35.91
N ILE A 740 18.54 -16.46 -36.39
CA ILE A 740 17.97 -16.49 -37.73
C ILE A 740 19.01 -16.07 -38.76
N HIS A 741 19.64 -14.90 -38.57
CA HIS A 741 20.70 -14.40 -39.47
C HIS A 741 22.12 -14.78 -39.03
N MET A 742 22.29 -15.40 -37.86
CA MET A 742 23.58 -15.72 -37.25
C MET A 742 24.48 -14.48 -37.09
N ARG A 743 23.93 -13.44 -36.44
CA ARG A 743 24.59 -12.14 -36.21
C ARG A 743 24.57 -11.78 -34.72
N ALA A 744 25.64 -11.19 -34.22
CA ALA A 744 25.71 -10.65 -32.85
C ALA A 744 25.20 -9.20 -32.82
N ILE A 745 24.33 -8.87 -31.86
CA ILE A 745 23.71 -7.56 -31.69
C ILE A 745 24.09 -7.05 -30.29
N ARG A 746 24.90 -5.98 -30.24
CA ARG A 746 25.30 -5.30 -29.00
C ARG A 746 24.62 -3.93 -28.91
N ASN A 747 24.26 -3.52 -27.69
CA ASN A 747 23.75 -2.18 -27.40
C ASN A 747 24.86 -1.31 -26.82
N GLU A 748 25.37 -0.35 -27.61
CA GLU A 748 26.42 0.58 -27.19
C GLU A 748 25.86 2.00 -26.94
N GLY A 749 26.63 2.83 -26.23
CA GLY A 749 26.30 4.23 -25.98
C GLY A 749 25.25 4.48 -24.88
N HIS A 750 24.86 5.76 -24.73
CA HIS A 750 23.94 6.19 -23.67
C HIS A 750 22.56 5.53 -23.84
N ARG A 751 22.07 4.87 -22.77
CA ARG A 751 20.81 4.10 -22.74
C ARG A 751 20.65 3.14 -23.94
N GLY A 752 21.75 2.55 -24.41
CA GLY A 752 21.76 1.48 -25.41
C GLY A 752 21.22 1.85 -26.80
N ILE A 753 21.17 3.15 -27.13
CA ILE A 753 20.58 3.67 -28.38
C ILE A 753 21.35 3.21 -29.63
N ASN A 754 22.67 3.07 -29.55
CA ASN A 754 23.49 2.66 -30.70
C ASN A 754 23.52 1.14 -30.81
N VAL A 755 22.55 0.57 -31.53
CA VAL A 755 22.51 -0.86 -31.85
C VAL A 755 23.60 -1.19 -32.88
N LYS A 756 24.50 -2.10 -32.52
CA LYS A 756 25.66 -2.50 -33.33
C LYS A 756 25.54 -3.96 -33.72
N VAL A 757 25.27 -4.19 -35.01
CA VAL A 757 25.15 -5.52 -35.60
C VAL A 757 26.49 -5.97 -36.17
N SER A 758 26.94 -7.15 -35.76
CA SER A 758 28.18 -7.80 -36.18
C SER A 758 27.88 -9.14 -36.85
N ASN A 759 28.49 -9.40 -38.00
CA ASN A 759 28.46 -10.72 -38.65
C ASN A 759 29.43 -11.73 -38.00
N GLN A 760 30.16 -11.33 -36.96
CA GLN A 760 31.02 -12.21 -36.17
C GLN A 760 30.38 -12.45 -34.79
N ILE A 761 30.05 -13.71 -34.54
CA ILE A 761 29.61 -14.24 -33.23
C ILE A 761 30.88 -14.54 -32.39
N PRO A 762 30.89 -14.24 -31.07
CA PRO A 762 31.98 -14.64 -30.17
C PRO A 762 32.27 -16.15 -30.24
N GLU A 763 33.56 -16.54 -30.26
CA GLU A 763 33.98 -17.94 -30.48
C GLU A 763 33.39 -18.90 -29.43
N ASP A 764 33.32 -18.45 -28.18
CA ASP A 764 32.72 -19.11 -27.02
C ASP A 764 31.22 -19.39 -27.17
N LEU A 765 30.50 -18.59 -27.97
CA LEU A 765 29.05 -18.75 -28.19
C LEU A 765 28.71 -19.46 -29.51
N LYS A 766 29.67 -19.74 -30.40
CA LYS A 766 29.38 -20.32 -31.73
C LYS A 766 28.78 -21.72 -31.67
N GLU A 767 29.31 -22.59 -30.81
CA GLU A 767 28.82 -23.97 -30.67
C GLU A 767 27.39 -23.98 -30.10
N LEU A 768 27.15 -23.18 -29.04
CA LEU A 768 25.82 -23.01 -28.45
C LEU A 768 24.82 -22.37 -29.44
N ALA A 769 25.26 -21.42 -30.27
CA ALA A 769 24.43 -20.82 -31.33
C ALA A 769 24.07 -21.83 -32.42
N GLN A 770 25.01 -22.68 -32.84
CA GLN A 770 24.73 -23.76 -33.77
C GLN A 770 23.73 -24.76 -33.18
N GLN A 771 23.90 -25.15 -31.91
CA GLN A 771 23.01 -26.07 -31.19
C GLN A 771 21.59 -25.50 -31.02
N LYS A 772 21.45 -24.27 -30.53
CA LYS A 772 20.12 -23.67 -30.32
C LYS A 772 19.41 -23.27 -31.61
N ARG A 773 20.15 -22.99 -32.69
CA ARG A 773 19.56 -22.83 -34.03
C ARG A 773 19.00 -24.15 -34.57
N GLN A 774 19.68 -25.26 -34.32
CA GLN A 774 19.19 -26.60 -34.66
C GLN A 774 17.92 -26.92 -33.86
N GLU A 775 17.93 -26.71 -32.54
CA GLU A 775 16.75 -26.87 -31.65
C GLU A 775 15.55 -26.00 -32.08
N LEU A 776 15.80 -24.77 -32.54
CA LEU A 776 14.78 -23.88 -33.10
C LEU A 776 14.17 -24.44 -34.41
N ILE A 777 14.98 -24.99 -35.30
CA ILE A 777 14.49 -25.58 -36.57
C ILE A 777 13.68 -26.86 -36.28
N GLU A 778 14.16 -27.72 -35.38
CA GLU A 778 13.44 -28.92 -34.91
C GLU A 778 12.08 -28.55 -34.29
N LYS A 779 12.04 -27.55 -33.41
CA LYS A 779 10.79 -27.06 -32.79
C LYS A 779 9.86 -26.32 -33.76
N LEU A 780 10.35 -25.90 -34.93
CA LEU A 780 9.52 -25.37 -36.01
C LEU A 780 9.00 -26.48 -36.94
N ALA A 781 9.77 -27.53 -37.18
CA ALA A 781 9.31 -28.72 -37.90
C ALA A 781 8.17 -29.46 -37.17
N ASP A 782 8.12 -29.40 -35.83
CA ASP A 782 6.99 -29.89 -35.03
C ASP A 782 5.64 -29.17 -35.30
N VAL A 783 5.66 -27.98 -35.92
CA VAL A 783 4.48 -27.07 -35.96
C VAL A 783 4.16 -26.43 -37.31
N ASP A 784 5.14 -26.31 -38.22
CA ASP A 784 4.99 -25.64 -39.53
C ASP A 784 5.40 -26.59 -40.67
N ASP A 785 4.45 -26.85 -41.59
CA ASP A 785 4.55 -27.94 -42.56
C ASP A 785 5.65 -27.72 -43.62
N GLU A 786 6.01 -26.46 -43.93
CA GLU A 786 7.09 -26.15 -44.88
C GLU A 786 8.47 -26.44 -44.26
N ILE A 787 8.65 -26.13 -42.98
CA ILE A 787 9.89 -26.45 -42.26
C ILE A 787 9.99 -27.96 -42.02
N ALA A 788 8.86 -28.64 -41.77
CA ALA A 788 8.82 -30.09 -41.65
C ALA A 788 9.30 -30.81 -42.93
N GLU A 789 8.83 -30.39 -44.10
CA GLU A 789 9.26 -30.96 -45.40
C GLU A 789 10.77 -30.74 -45.62
N LEU A 790 11.26 -29.50 -45.44
CA LEU A 790 12.68 -29.18 -45.60
C LEU A 790 13.58 -29.95 -44.63
N PHE A 791 13.14 -30.11 -43.38
CA PHE A 791 13.87 -30.86 -42.35
C PHE A 791 13.96 -32.36 -42.68
N LEU A 792 12.85 -32.96 -43.16
CA LEU A 792 12.81 -34.36 -43.59
C LEU A 792 13.63 -34.62 -44.88
N GLU A 793 13.84 -33.60 -45.71
CA GLU A 793 14.74 -33.65 -46.87
C GLU A 793 16.22 -33.34 -46.55
N GLU A 794 16.58 -33.18 -45.27
CA GLU A 794 17.92 -32.75 -44.80
C GLU A 794 18.37 -31.37 -45.37
N LYS A 795 17.43 -30.52 -45.80
CA LYS A 795 17.71 -29.19 -46.37
C LYS A 795 17.69 -28.12 -45.29
N THR A 796 18.72 -27.29 -45.25
CA THR A 796 18.78 -26.16 -44.31
C THR A 796 17.86 -25.02 -44.78
N PRO A 797 16.86 -24.59 -43.98
CA PRO A 797 15.93 -23.53 -44.38
C PRO A 797 16.62 -22.16 -44.39
N THR A 798 16.18 -21.29 -45.33
CA THR A 798 16.70 -19.93 -45.43
C THR A 798 16.21 -19.03 -44.29
N PRO A 799 16.92 -17.93 -43.94
CA PRO A 799 16.47 -16.99 -42.91
C PRO A 799 15.05 -16.44 -43.16
N GLU A 800 14.70 -16.16 -44.41
CA GLU A 800 13.36 -15.70 -44.80
C GLU A 800 12.28 -16.76 -44.54
N GLN A 801 12.56 -18.03 -44.83
CA GLN A 801 11.63 -19.14 -44.55
C GLN A 801 11.48 -19.39 -43.05
N ILE A 802 12.57 -19.36 -42.27
CA ILE A 802 12.50 -19.45 -40.80
C ILE A 802 11.63 -18.32 -40.23
N LYS A 803 11.86 -17.08 -40.70
CA LYS A 803 11.10 -15.88 -40.29
C LYS A 803 9.61 -16.00 -40.66
N ALA A 804 9.29 -16.51 -41.85
CA ALA A 804 7.93 -16.77 -42.31
C ALA A 804 7.23 -17.88 -41.49
N ALA A 805 7.91 -18.99 -41.22
CA ALA A 805 7.40 -20.10 -40.42
C ALA A 805 7.12 -19.69 -38.97
N ILE A 806 8.03 -18.95 -38.32
CA ILE A 806 7.78 -18.38 -36.99
C ILE A 806 6.53 -17.50 -37.03
N ARG A 807 6.36 -16.62 -38.04
CA ARG A 807 5.16 -15.79 -38.17
C ARG A 807 3.88 -16.64 -38.32
N ARG A 808 3.88 -17.66 -39.20
CA ARG A 808 2.74 -18.57 -39.41
C ARG A 808 2.37 -19.31 -38.12
N ALA A 809 3.34 -19.94 -37.47
CA ALA A 809 3.12 -20.74 -36.26
C ALA A 809 2.74 -19.88 -35.04
N THR A 810 3.22 -18.63 -34.96
CA THR A 810 2.83 -17.65 -33.93
C THR A 810 1.38 -17.20 -34.10
N ILE A 811 1.00 -16.79 -35.31
CA ILE A 811 -0.38 -16.35 -35.62
C ILE A 811 -1.36 -17.53 -35.48
N GLY A 812 -0.94 -18.75 -35.84
CA GLY A 812 -1.70 -19.99 -35.63
C GLY A 812 -1.69 -20.52 -34.19
N LEU A 813 -1.16 -19.78 -33.21
CA LEU A 813 -1.08 -20.12 -31.78
C LEU A 813 -0.31 -21.41 -31.42
N LYS A 814 0.33 -22.06 -32.40
CA LYS A 814 1.10 -23.31 -32.21
C LYS A 814 2.42 -23.07 -31.48
N PHE A 815 3.06 -21.92 -31.75
CA PHE A 815 4.42 -21.60 -31.32
C PHE A 815 4.49 -20.23 -30.63
N THR A 816 5.46 -20.05 -29.73
CA THR A 816 5.90 -18.72 -29.27
C THR A 816 7.41 -18.58 -29.44
N PRO A 817 7.90 -17.59 -30.21
CA PRO A 817 9.31 -17.24 -30.20
C PRO A 817 9.68 -16.67 -28.82
N VAL A 818 10.87 -17.02 -28.32
CA VAL A 818 11.42 -16.49 -27.07
C VAL A 818 12.61 -15.58 -27.35
N LEU A 819 12.48 -14.32 -26.91
CA LEU A 819 13.47 -13.25 -27.01
C LEU A 819 13.99 -12.85 -25.62
N MET A 820 15.13 -12.17 -25.54
CA MET A 820 15.85 -11.96 -24.27
C MET A 820 16.40 -10.54 -24.14
N GLY A 821 16.40 -9.98 -22.94
CA GLY A 821 16.96 -8.64 -22.70
C GLY A 821 16.83 -8.10 -21.26
N SER A 822 17.15 -6.82 -21.10
CA SER A 822 16.92 -6.09 -19.85
C SER A 822 16.39 -4.69 -20.12
N ALA A 823 15.17 -4.45 -19.64
CA ALA A 823 14.54 -3.12 -19.62
C ALA A 823 15.08 -2.21 -18.50
N LEU A 824 15.94 -2.71 -17.60
CA LEU A 824 16.59 -1.87 -16.59
C LEU A 824 17.99 -1.43 -17.06
N ALA A 825 18.76 -2.34 -17.63
CA ALA A 825 20.11 -2.08 -18.15
C ALA A 825 20.13 -1.50 -19.58
N ASP A 826 18.97 -1.11 -20.14
CA ASP A 826 18.82 -0.55 -21.50
C ASP A 826 19.39 -1.44 -22.63
N LYS A 827 19.16 -2.76 -22.56
CA LYS A 827 19.75 -3.75 -23.47
C LYS A 827 18.72 -4.68 -24.11
N SER A 828 18.84 -4.85 -25.43
CA SER A 828 18.10 -5.79 -26.27
C SER A 828 16.56 -5.61 -26.31
N ILE A 829 16.08 -4.38 -26.12
CA ILE A 829 14.66 -4.01 -26.30
C ILE A 829 14.32 -3.80 -27.78
N GLN A 830 15.23 -3.24 -28.59
CA GLN A 830 15.00 -2.97 -30.01
C GLN A 830 14.76 -4.25 -30.84
N PRO A 831 15.53 -5.36 -30.65
CA PRO A 831 15.24 -6.63 -31.31
C PRO A 831 13.86 -7.23 -30.97
N MET A 832 13.30 -6.90 -29.80
CA MET A 832 11.94 -7.29 -29.43
C MET A 832 10.88 -6.44 -30.16
N LEU A 833 11.14 -5.15 -30.39
CA LEU A 833 10.29 -4.28 -31.24
C LEU A 833 10.31 -4.71 -32.71
N ASP A 834 11.46 -5.16 -33.21
CA ASP A 834 11.57 -5.74 -34.55
C ASP A 834 10.81 -7.07 -34.67
N ALA A 835 10.89 -7.92 -33.63
CA ALA A 835 10.10 -9.15 -33.54
C ALA A 835 8.58 -8.92 -33.42
N VAL A 836 8.15 -7.80 -32.83
CA VAL A 836 6.74 -7.34 -32.86
C VAL A 836 6.31 -7.03 -34.30
N CYS A 837 7.14 -6.37 -35.09
CA CYS A 837 6.85 -6.15 -36.52
C CYS A 837 6.76 -7.50 -37.27
N ASP A 838 7.74 -8.38 -37.05
CA ASP A 838 7.94 -9.58 -37.86
C ASP A 838 6.97 -10.73 -37.54
N TYR A 839 6.66 -10.99 -36.27
CA TYR A 839 5.92 -12.20 -35.87
C TYR A 839 4.48 -11.94 -35.42
N LEU A 840 4.18 -10.79 -34.82
CA LEU A 840 2.81 -10.48 -34.39
C LEU A 840 1.91 -10.08 -35.58
N PRO A 841 0.61 -10.43 -35.52
CA PRO A 841 -0.34 -10.13 -36.58
C PRO A 841 -0.58 -8.63 -36.73
N ASN A 842 -1.03 -8.26 -37.93
CA ASN A 842 -1.71 -6.98 -38.15
C ASN A 842 -3.24 -7.17 -38.00
N PRO A 843 -4.05 -6.10 -37.96
CA PRO A 843 -5.51 -6.23 -37.77
C PRO A 843 -6.25 -7.02 -38.86
N SER A 844 -5.63 -7.25 -40.02
CA SER A 844 -6.17 -8.09 -41.12
C SER A 844 -5.71 -9.56 -41.08
N ASN A 845 -4.87 -9.94 -40.12
CA ASN A 845 -4.48 -11.33 -39.87
C ASN A 845 -5.26 -11.99 -38.73
N VAL A 846 -6.16 -11.26 -38.03
CA VAL A 846 -6.93 -11.77 -36.88
C VAL A 846 -8.41 -11.88 -37.23
N ASP A 847 -8.96 -13.09 -37.09
CA ASP A 847 -10.35 -13.43 -37.43
C ASP A 847 -11.34 -12.94 -36.37
N ASN A 848 -11.75 -11.68 -36.51
CA ASN A 848 -12.69 -11.03 -35.60
C ASN A 848 -14.15 -11.31 -35.99
N THR A 849 -14.98 -11.67 -35.01
CA THR A 849 -16.41 -12.00 -35.20
C THR A 849 -17.33 -11.13 -34.35
N ALA A 850 -18.52 -10.88 -34.88
CA ALA A 850 -19.68 -10.28 -34.20
C ALA A 850 -20.88 -11.25 -34.27
N LEU A 851 -21.91 -10.99 -33.47
CA LEU A 851 -23.15 -11.76 -33.38
C LEU A 851 -24.30 -10.97 -34.00
N ASP A 852 -25.05 -11.58 -34.91
CA ASP A 852 -26.18 -10.94 -35.58
C ASP A 852 -27.48 -11.10 -34.76
N ARG A 853 -27.91 -10.05 -34.04
CA ARG A 853 -29.15 -10.05 -33.24
C ARG A 853 -30.39 -10.37 -34.07
N SER A 854 -30.39 -10.09 -35.38
CA SER A 854 -31.52 -10.37 -36.26
C SER A 854 -31.63 -11.83 -36.71
N LYS A 855 -30.56 -12.63 -36.55
CA LYS A 855 -30.50 -14.06 -36.92
C LYS A 855 -30.31 -15.00 -35.74
N GLY A 856 -30.65 -14.56 -34.52
CA GLY A 856 -30.45 -15.37 -33.31
C GLY A 856 -28.97 -15.55 -32.97
N GLU A 857 -28.20 -14.46 -33.03
CA GLU A 857 -26.80 -14.37 -32.59
C GLU A 857 -25.82 -15.26 -33.39
N GLN A 858 -26.16 -15.55 -34.65
CA GLN A 858 -25.23 -16.22 -35.56
C GLN A 858 -23.92 -15.41 -35.74
N PRO A 859 -22.74 -16.07 -35.71
CA PRO A 859 -21.46 -15.40 -35.84
C PRO A 859 -21.21 -14.93 -37.28
N VAL A 860 -20.82 -13.66 -37.41
CA VAL A 860 -20.47 -12.99 -38.66
C VAL A 860 -19.03 -12.49 -38.57
N LYS A 861 -18.18 -12.87 -39.55
CA LYS A 861 -16.81 -12.39 -39.66
C LYS A 861 -16.79 -10.92 -40.09
N LEU A 862 -16.13 -10.07 -39.29
CA LEU A 862 -15.87 -8.67 -39.61
C LEU A 862 -14.62 -8.55 -40.48
N LEU A 863 -14.50 -7.45 -41.24
CA LEU A 863 -13.29 -7.11 -41.99
C LEU A 863 -12.82 -5.69 -41.70
N PRO A 864 -11.51 -5.46 -41.49
CA PRO A 864 -10.97 -4.13 -41.25
C PRO A 864 -10.88 -3.34 -42.55
N TYR A 865 -12.01 -2.82 -43.03
CA TYR A 865 -12.08 -2.01 -44.24
C TYR A 865 -12.95 -0.76 -44.00
N ASN A 866 -12.38 0.42 -44.25
CA ASN A 866 -12.96 1.73 -43.94
C ASN A 866 -14.26 2.02 -44.68
N SER A 867 -14.49 1.37 -45.83
CA SER A 867 -15.68 1.60 -46.68
C SER A 867 -16.90 0.74 -46.29
N LEU A 868 -16.76 -0.16 -45.32
CA LEU A 868 -17.88 -0.97 -44.79
C LEU A 868 -18.68 -0.20 -43.71
N PRO A 869 -19.90 -0.64 -43.35
CA PRO A 869 -20.65 -0.02 -42.25
C PRO A 869 -19.90 -0.16 -40.91
N PHE A 870 -19.97 0.88 -40.08
CA PHE A 870 -19.17 0.97 -38.85
C PHE A 870 -19.54 -0.10 -37.81
N VAL A 871 -18.51 -0.75 -37.24
CA VAL A 871 -18.60 -1.58 -36.03
C VAL A 871 -17.38 -1.30 -35.14
N GLY A 872 -17.63 -0.91 -33.89
CA GLY A 872 -16.59 -0.70 -32.87
C GLY A 872 -17.03 -1.12 -31.47
N LEU A 873 -16.08 -1.54 -30.65
CA LEU A 873 -16.32 -2.02 -29.28
C LEU A 873 -15.76 -1.05 -28.26
N ALA A 874 -16.60 -0.57 -27.33
CA ALA A 874 -16.14 0.14 -26.14
C ALA A 874 -15.57 -0.86 -25.13
N PHE A 875 -14.32 -0.68 -24.71
CA PHE A 875 -13.65 -1.57 -23.76
C PHE A 875 -13.30 -0.89 -22.45
N LYS A 876 -12.42 0.13 -22.46
CA LYS A 876 -12.12 0.95 -21.27
C LYS A 876 -13.05 2.16 -21.20
N LEU A 877 -13.52 2.47 -19.99
CA LEU A 877 -14.14 3.76 -19.65
C LEU A 877 -13.20 4.52 -18.70
N GLU A 878 -13.19 5.83 -18.79
CA GLU A 878 -12.36 6.71 -17.96
C GLU A 878 -13.09 8.04 -17.78
N GLU A 879 -13.23 8.55 -16.56
CA GLU A 879 -13.94 9.80 -16.31
C GLU A 879 -12.98 10.89 -15.82
N ASN A 880 -12.65 11.81 -16.72
CA ASN A 880 -11.77 12.93 -16.46
C ASN A 880 -12.58 14.18 -16.05
N PRO A 881 -11.97 15.23 -15.47
CA PRO A 881 -12.68 16.48 -15.11
C PRO A 881 -13.39 17.20 -16.28
N TYR A 882 -13.11 16.80 -17.53
CA TYR A 882 -13.73 17.29 -18.76
C TYR A 882 -14.88 16.38 -19.27
N GLY A 883 -15.25 15.35 -18.52
CA GLY A 883 -16.31 14.37 -18.83
C GLY A 883 -15.80 12.96 -19.15
N GLN A 884 -16.75 12.04 -19.32
CA GLN A 884 -16.48 10.63 -19.64
C GLN A 884 -15.81 10.47 -21.02
N LEU A 885 -14.65 9.80 -21.02
CA LEU A 885 -14.02 9.15 -22.16
C LEU A 885 -14.49 7.71 -22.28
N THR A 886 -14.75 7.28 -23.51
CA THR A 886 -14.97 5.88 -23.88
C THR A 886 -13.90 5.47 -24.89
N TYR A 887 -13.09 4.46 -24.57
CA TYR A 887 -12.09 3.90 -25.48
C TYR A 887 -12.74 2.86 -26.40
N ILE A 888 -12.61 3.05 -27.71
CA ILE A 888 -13.23 2.23 -28.75
C ILE A 888 -12.14 1.69 -29.69
N ARG A 889 -12.11 0.36 -29.90
CA ARG A 889 -11.43 -0.26 -31.05
C ARG A 889 -12.39 -0.33 -32.22
N VAL A 890 -11.97 0.16 -33.39
CA VAL A 890 -12.75 0.11 -34.62
C VAL A 890 -12.40 -1.17 -35.39
N TYR A 891 -13.36 -2.10 -35.49
CA TYR A 891 -13.16 -3.35 -36.22
C TYR A 891 -13.50 -3.23 -37.70
N GLN A 892 -14.46 -2.36 -38.06
CA GLN A 892 -14.97 -2.20 -39.42
C GLN A 892 -15.47 -0.78 -39.66
N GLY A 893 -15.35 -0.27 -40.89
CA GLY A 893 -15.72 1.09 -41.27
C GLY A 893 -14.77 2.16 -40.72
N SER A 894 -15.18 3.43 -40.79
CA SER A 894 -14.45 4.54 -40.15
C SER A 894 -15.34 5.40 -39.25
N LEU A 895 -14.72 6.04 -38.27
CA LEU A 895 -15.35 6.87 -37.25
C LEU A 895 -14.98 8.34 -37.48
N LYS A 896 -15.97 9.20 -37.76
CA LYS A 896 -15.77 10.62 -38.11
C LYS A 896 -16.35 11.56 -37.05
N LYS A 897 -15.67 12.68 -36.80
CA LYS A 897 -16.13 13.72 -35.87
C LYS A 897 -17.51 14.27 -36.28
N GLY A 898 -18.46 14.25 -35.35
CA GLY A 898 -19.85 14.67 -35.57
C GLY A 898 -20.81 13.57 -36.04
N GLN A 899 -20.33 12.36 -36.33
CA GLN A 899 -21.12 11.18 -36.72
C GLN A 899 -22.10 10.76 -35.61
N TYR A 900 -23.17 10.07 -36.01
CA TYR A 900 -24.08 9.40 -35.08
C TYR A 900 -23.80 7.90 -35.11
N LEU A 901 -23.74 7.29 -33.93
CA LEU A 901 -23.66 5.85 -33.72
C LEU A 901 -24.91 5.38 -32.96
N PHE A 902 -25.12 4.06 -32.92
CA PHE A 902 -26.15 3.41 -32.13
C PHE A 902 -25.50 2.35 -31.23
N ASN A 903 -25.84 2.35 -29.94
CA ASN A 903 -25.39 1.35 -28.98
C ASN A 903 -26.24 0.08 -29.13
N SER A 904 -25.62 -1.06 -29.43
CA SER A 904 -26.30 -2.30 -29.81
C SER A 904 -27.06 -3.01 -28.68
N ARG A 905 -26.88 -2.60 -27.41
CA ARG A 905 -27.53 -3.23 -26.24
C ARG A 905 -28.82 -2.52 -25.83
N ASN A 906 -28.89 -1.21 -26.02
CA ASN A 906 -30.03 -0.38 -25.61
C ASN A 906 -30.66 0.42 -26.76
N ASP A 907 -30.15 0.23 -27.98
CA ASP A 907 -30.59 0.84 -29.23
C ASP A 907 -30.63 2.40 -29.20
N LYS A 908 -29.94 3.02 -28.23
CA LYS A 908 -29.82 4.48 -28.10
C LYS A 908 -28.88 5.05 -29.15
N ARG A 909 -29.33 6.11 -29.81
CA ARG A 909 -28.53 6.89 -30.76
C ARG A 909 -27.67 7.92 -30.02
N VAL A 910 -26.36 7.84 -30.20
CA VAL A 910 -25.37 8.76 -29.62
C VAL A 910 -24.72 9.58 -30.74
N ARG A 911 -24.27 10.80 -30.44
CA ARG A 911 -23.50 11.64 -31.37
C ARG A 911 -22.07 11.80 -30.86
N ILE A 912 -21.08 11.65 -31.72
CA ILE A 912 -19.66 11.76 -31.37
C ILE A 912 -19.19 13.21 -31.53
N PRO A 913 -18.89 13.97 -30.45
CA PRO A 913 -18.53 15.38 -30.55
C PRO A 913 -17.04 15.60 -30.87
N ARG A 914 -16.18 14.72 -30.34
CA ARG A 914 -14.71 14.80 -30.38
C ARG A 914 -14.16 13.38 -30.34
N ILE A 915 -13.12 13.13 -31.12
CA ILE A 915 -12.34 11.89 -31.14
C ILE A 915 -10.89 12.29 -30.81
N VAL A 916 -10.24 11.54 -29.94
CA VAL A 916 -8.83 11.75 -29.59
C VAL A 916 -8.06 10.43 -29.67
N ARG A 917 -6.76 10.52 -29.98
CA ARG A 917 -5.79 9.48 -29.63
C ARG A 917 -5.17 9.84 -28.29
N MET A 918 -5.05 8.85 -27.41
CA MET A 918 -4.53 9.00 -26.05
C MET A 918 -3.07 8.55 -26.02
N HIS A 919 -2.21 9.33 -25.36
CA HIS A 919 -0.81 9.00 -25.11
C HIS A 919 -0.56 9.14 -23.60
N SER A 920 -0.98 8.13 -22.82
CA SER A 920 -1.24 8.27 -21.39
C SER A 920 -2.17 9.48 -21.15
N ASN A 921 -1.74 10.49 -20.40
CA ASN A 921 -2.48 11.70 -20.07
C ASN A 921 -2.54 12.77 -21.18
N GLU A 922 -1.77 12.63 -22.26
CA GLU A 922 -1.79 13.56 -23.40
C GLU A 922 -2.86 13.18 -24.44
N MET A 923 -3.55 14.18 -25.00
CA MET A 923 -4.68 14.01 -25.91
C MET A 923 -4.42 14.67 -27.27
N GLU A 924 -4.41 13.89 -28.35
CA GLU A 924 -4.30 14.41 -29.72
C GLU A 924 -5.66 14.38 -30.43
N ASP A 925 -6.18 15.55 -30.83
CA ASP A 925 -7.46 15.68 -31.57
C ASP A 925 -7.36 15.08 -32.98
N VAL A 926 -8.27 14.17 -33.31
CA VAL A 926 -8.33 13.55 -34.65
C VAL A 926 -9.75 13.73 -35.25
N ASN A 927 -9.82 13.96 -36.56
CA ASN A 927 -11.10 14.16 -37.26
C ASN A 927 -11.75 12.85 -37.74
N GLU A 928 -10.94 11.83 -38.03
CA GLU A 928 -11.38 10.52 -38.49
C GLU A 928 -10.40 9.42 -38.05
N ILE A 929 -10.93 8.27 -37.62
CA ILE A 929 -10.18 7.05 -37.24
C ILE A 929 -10.66 5.89 -38.12
N GLY A 930 -9.72 5.11 -38.65
CA GLY A 930 -10.01 3.98 -39.54
C GLY A 930 -10.16 2.63 -38.82
N ALA A 931 -10.56 1.61 -39.57
CA ALA A 931 -10.58 0.24 -39.08
C ALA A 931 -9.18 -0.26 -38.70
N GLY A 932 -9.12 -1.10 -37.67
CA GLY A 932 -7.88 -1.61 -37.09
C GLY A 932 -7.20 -0.69 -36.08
N GLU A 933 -7.77 0.48 -35.78
CA GLU A 933 -7.20 1.46 -34.82
C GLU A 933 -8.00 1.55 -33.51
N ILE A 934 -7.35 2.10 -32.47
CA ILE A 934 -7.93 2.39 -31.16
C ILE A 934 -8.00 3.92 -30.97
N CYS A 935 -9.09 4.41 -30.39
CA CYS A 935 -9.27 5.83 -30.08
C CYS A 935 -10.14 6.01 -28.82
N ALA A 936 -10.20 7.23 -28.29
CA ALA A 936 -11.17 7.60 -27.26
C ALA A 936 -12.14 8.68 -27.76
N VAL A 937 -13.39 8.61 -27.30
CA VAL A 937 -14.46 9.57 -27.62
C VAL A 937 -15.04 10.20 -26.36
N PHE A 938 -15.29 11.51 -26.42
CA PHE A 938 -15.85 12.29 -25.32
C PHE A 938 -17.39 12.25 -25.29
N GLY A 939 -17.98 12.26 -24.09
CA GLY A 939 -19.42 12.49 -23.90
C GLY A 939 -20.30 11.35 -24.41
N VAL A 940 -19.76 10.13 -24.43
CA VAL A 940 -20.47 8.90 -24.78
C VAL A 940 -20.74 8.13 -23.49
N GLU A 941 -21.98 8.16 -23.01
CA GLU A 941 -22.43 7.33 -21.89
C GLU A 941 -22.69 5.90 -22.36
N CYS A 942 -21.90 4.95 -21.87
CA CYS A 942 -22.08 3.51 -22.10
C CYS A 942 -21.48 2.71 -20.93
N ALA A 943 -21.55 1.38 -21.01
CA ALA A 943 -20.80 0.46 -20.15
C ALA A 943 -19.62 -0.17 -20.91
N SER A 944 -18.62 -0.66 -20.17
CA SER A 944 -17.59 -1.54 -20.72
C SER A 944 -18.23 -2.75 -21.42
N GLY A 945 -17.81 -3.05 -22.66
CA GLY A 945 -18.38 -4.12 -23.51
C GLY A 945 -19.49 -3.68 -24.46
N ASP A 946 -19.99 -2.43 -24.39
CA ASP A 946 -21.00 -1.96 -25.34
C ASP A 946 -20.45 -1.86 -26.77
N THR A 947 -21.17 -2.45 -27.73
CA THR A 947 -20.84 -2.35 -29.16
C THR A 947 -21.59 -1.17 -29.78
N PHE A 948 -20.91 -0.42 -30.64
CA PHE A 948 -21.47 0.67 -31.41
C PHE A 948 -21.49 0.34 -32.90
N THR A 949 -22.63 0.57 -33.56
CA THR A 949 -22.77 0.45 -35.02
C THR A 949 -23.26 1.77 -35.65
N ASP A 950 -23.34 1.80 -36.98
CA ASP A 950 -23.93 2.91 -37.73
C ASP A 950 -25.48 2.96 -37.67
N GLY A 951 -26.11 1.98 -37.02
CA GLY A 951 -27.58 1.81 -36.98
C GLY A 951 -28.18 1.12 -38.19
N ARG A 952 -27.37 0.65 -39.15
CA ARG A 952 -27.81 -0.24 -40.25
C ARG A 952 -27.57 -1.71 -39.91
N LEU A 953 -26.48 -2.01 -39.20
CA LEU A 953 -26.14 -3.37 -38.77
C LEU A 953 -26.66 -3.68 -37.35
N PRO A 954 -27.47 -4.74 -37.15
CA PRO A 954 -27.94 -5.20 -35.84
C PRO A 954 -26.90 -6.11 -35.14
N TYR A 955 -25.62 -5.75 -35.24
CA TYR A 955 -24.51 -6.56 -34.73
C TYR A 955 -24.13 -6.14 -33.30
N GLY A 956 -23.86 -7.12 -32.45
CA GLY A 956 -23.17 -6.94 -31.16
C GLY A 956 -21.90 -7.79 -31.13
N MET A 957 -20.83 -7.32 -30.50
CA MET A 957 -19.65 -8.17 -30.25
C MET A 957 -19.96 -9.18 -29.13
N SER A 958 -19.26 -10.32 -29.11
CA SER A 958 -19.31 -11.24 -27.99
C SER A 958 -18.88 -10.56 -26.68
N SER A 959 -19.63 -10.79 -25.62
CA SER A 959 -19.34 -10.29 -24.27
C SER A 959 -17.99 -10.79 -23.77
N MET A 960 -17.29 -9.93 -23.04
CA MET A 960 -16.09 -10.28 -22.27
C MET A 960 -16.46 -11.28 -21.15
N TYR A 961 -15.53 -12.17 -20.79
CA TYR A 961 -15.66 -12.98 -19.58
C TYR A 961 -15.52 -12.11 -18.33
N VAL A 962 -16.53 -12.10 -17.47
CA VAL A 962 -16.51 -11.40 -16.18
C VAL A 962 -16.45 -12.47 -15.09
N PRO A 963 -15.35 -12.59 -14.33
CA PRO A 963 -15.26 -13.53 -13.21
C PRO A 963 -16.17 -13.12 -12.06
N GLU A 964 -16.45 -14.06 -11.16
CA GLU A 964 -17.28 -13.80 -9.98
C GLU A 964 -16.49 -13.15 -8.85
N SER A 965 -17.17 -12.30 -8.08
CA SER A 965 -16.61 -11.55 -6.97
C SER A 965 -16.37 -12.43 -5.74
N VAL A 966 -15.11 -12.73 -5.44
CA VAL A 966 -14.67 -13.64 -4.35
C VAL A 966 -14.57 -13.00 -2.96
N MET A 967 -14.80 -11.69 -2.84
CA MET A 967 -14.78 -10.97 -1.57
C MET A 967 -15.90 -9.93 -1.50
N SER A 968 -16.44 -9.70 -0.30
CA SER A 968 -17.45 -8.67 -0.04
C SER A 968 -17.18 -7.94 1.28
N LEU A 969 -17.47 -6.64 1.31
CA LEU A 969 -17.37 -5.76 2.47
C LEU A 969 -18.65 -4.94 2.63
N SER A 970 -19.06 -4.71 3.88
CA SER A 970 -20.06 -3.68 4.20
C SER A 970 -19.41 -2.31 4.12
N ILE A 971 -20.08 -1.32 3.54
CA ILE A 971 -19.56 0.04 3.36
C ILE A 971 -20.65 1.08 3.65
N LYS A 972 -20.26 2.15 4.35
CA LYS A 972 -21.17 3.23 4.74
C LYS A 972 -20.46 4.59 4.74
N PRO A 973 -21.03 5.66 4.17
CA PRO A 973 -20.46 7.00 4.30
C PRO A 973 -20.54 7.48 5.77
N LYS A 974 -19.43 8.00 6.32
CA LYS A 974 -19.37 8.49 7.71
C LYS A 974 -20.39 9.59 8.00
N ARG A 975 -20.70 10.41 6.98
CA ARG A 975 -21.64 11.54 7.07
C ARG A 975 -22.83 11.31 6.14
N SER A 976 -24.05 11.44 6.68
CA SER A 976 -25.29 11.34 5.90
C SER A 976 -25.42 12.39 4.78
N SER A 977 -24.70 13.52 4.89
CA SER A 977 -24.58 14.53 3.82
C SER A 977 -23.99 13.99 2.52
N ASP A 978 -23.17 12.93 2.60
CA ASP A 978 -22.31 12.50 1.51
C ASP A 978 -22.94 11.36 0.68
N ALA A 979 -24.10 10.87 1.10
CA ALA A 979 -24.84 9.78 0.45
C ALA A 979 -25.13 10.05 -1.04
N ASP A 980 -25.37 11.32 -1.38
CA ASP A 980 -25.64 11.78 -2.75
C ASP A 980 -24.39 11.73 -3.65
N ALA A 981 -23.20 11.85 -3.08
CA ALA A 981 -21.92 11.72 -3.78
C ALA A 981 -21.49 10.25 -3.84
N PHE A 982 -21.62 9.52 -2.74
CA PHE A 982 -21.43 8.07 -2.64
C PHE A 982 -22.25 7.32 -3.70
N SER A 983 -23.55 7.60 -3.81
CA SER A 983 -24.45 6.95 -4.77
C SER A 983 -24.04 7.20 -6.22
N LYS A 984 -23.53 8.40 -6.54
CA LYS A 984 -23.02 8.75 -7.88
C LYS A 984 -21.72 8.01 -8.19
N ALA A 985 -20.82 7.92 -7.21
CA ALA A 985 -19.55 7.20 -7.33
C ALA A 985 -19.74 5.69 -7.54
N MET A 986 -20.59 5.04 -6.73
CA MET A 986 -20.92 3.61 -6.92
C MET A 986 -21.48 3.33 -8.32
N ASN A 987 -22.45 4.14 -8.78
CA ASN A 987 -23.03 4.01 -10.12
C ASN A 987 -22.07 4.36 -11.27
N ARG A 988 -20.91 4.98 -10.99
CA ARG A 988 -19.79 5.08 -11.94
C ARG A 988 -18.94 3.82 -11.90
N PHE A 989 -18.48 3.40 -10.71
CA PHE A 989 -17.58 2.27 -10.58
C PHE A 989 -18.18 0.95 -11.12
N MET A 990 -19.47 0.69 -10.90
CA MET A 990 -20.18 -0.46 -11.50
C MET A 990 -20.29 -0.41 -13.04
N ARG A 991 -20.14 0.76 -13.67
CA ARG A 991 -20.08 0.91 -15.15
C ARG A 991 -18.65 0.81 -15.66
N GLU A 992 -17.70 1.32 -14.88
CA GLU A 992 -16.26 1.25 -15.11
C GLU A 992 -15.76 -0.20 -15.02
N ASP A 993 -16.23 -0.98 -14.06
CA ASP A 993 -15.80 -2.36 -13.77
C ASP A 993 -17.01 -3.27 -13.45
N PRO A 994 -17.28 -4.31 -14.27
CA PRO A 994 -18.39 -5.23 -14.04
C PRO A 994 -18.13 -6.30 -12.96
N THR A 995 -16.91 -6.40 -12.44
CA THR A 995 -16.60 -7.25 -11.27
C THR A 995 -16.90 -6.55 -9.94
N PHE A 996 -16.89 -5.21 -9.93
CA PHE A 996 -17.32 -4.41 -8.79
C PHE A 996 -18.86 -4.36 -8.73
N ARG A 997 -19.46 -5.10 -7.79
CA ARG A 997 -20.91 -5.19 -7.59
C ARG A 997 -21.34 -4.46 -6.33
N LEU A 998 -22.47 -3.76 -6.39
CA LEU A 998 -23.15 -3.17 -5.24
C LEU A 998 -24.49 -3.89 -5.05
N HIS A 999 -24.82 -4.22 -3.80
CA HIS A 999 -26.19 -4.55 -3.40
C HIS A 999 -26.49 -3.96 -2.01
N VAL A 1000 -27.77 -3.87 -1.66
CA VAL A 1000 -28.23 -3.59 -0.30
C VAL A 1000 -28.88 -4.88 0.20
N ASP A 1001 -28.49 -5.34 1.37
CA ASP A 1001 -29.08 -6.52 1.98
C ASP A 1001 -30.44 -6.20 2.61
N GLU A 1002 -31.46 -7.02 2.32
CA GLU A 1002 -32.85 -6.77 2.72
C GLU A 1002 -33.12 -7.00 4.22
N GLU A 1003 -32.20 -7.63 4.96
CA GLU A 1003 -32.39 -7.92 6.38
C GLU A 1003 -31.57 -7.03 7.33
N SER A 1004 -30.32 -6.71 6.96
CA SER A 1004 -29.45 -5.81 7.72
C SER A 1004 -29.59 -4.34 7.34
N GLU A 1005 -30.21 -4.04 6.18
CA GLU A 1005 -30.24 -2.71 5.54
C GLU A 1005 -28.83 -2.16 5.20
N GLU A 1006 -27.78 -2.98 5.28
CA GLU A 1006 -26.41 -2.58 4.98
C GLU A 1006 -26.13 -2.59 3.47
N THR A 1007 -25.29 -1.65 3.03
CA THR A 1007 -24.80 -1.57 1.65
C THR A 1007 -23.53 -2.39 1.52
N ILE A 1008 -23.57 -3.43 0.70
CA ILE A 1008 -22.47 -4.38 0.51
C ILE A 1008 -21.85 -4.18 -0.88
N ILE A 1009 -20.54 -3.99 -0.89
CA ILE A 1009 -19.70 -4.01 -2.10
C ILE A 1009 -19.01 -5.37 -2.23
N SER A 1010 -18.96 -5.89 -3.46
CA SER A 1010 -18.31 -7.17 -3.78
C SER A 1010 -17.32 -6.98 -4.93
N GLY A 1011 -16.18 -7.66 -4.88
CA GLY A 1011 -15.11 -7.52 -5.86
C GLY A 1011 -14.12 -8.69 -5.86
N MET A 1012 -13.01 -8.52 -6.59
CA MET A 1012 -12.05 -9.61 -6.86
C MET A 1012 -11.04 -9.90 -5.72
N GLY A 1013 -11.04 -9.09 -4.66
CA GLY A 1013 -10.13 -9.26 -3.53
C GLY A 1013 -10.10 -8.03 -2.62
N GLU A 1014 -9.20 -8.06 -1.65
CA GLU A 1014 -9.03 -7.05 -0.60
C GLU A 1014 -8.44 -5.77 -1.19
N LEU A 1015 -7.30 -5.88 -1.89
CA LEU A 1015 -6.66 -4.79 -2.62
C LEU A 1015 -7.57 -4.15 -3.67
N HIS A 1016 -8.43 -4.95 -4.33
CA HIS A 1016 -9.47 -4.44 -5.23
C HIS A 1016 -10.37 -3.43 -4.49
N LEU A 1017 -11.00 -3.85 -3.39
CA LEU A 1017 -12.00 -3.05 -2.68
C LEU A 1017 -11.37 -1.84 -1.98
N ASP A 1018 -10.20 -2.00 -1.37
CA ASP A 1018 -9.42 -0.91 -0.76
C ASP A 1018 -9.17 0.24 -1.73
N ILE A 1019 -8.81 -0.08 -2.99
CA ILE A 1019 -8.54 0.93 -4.01
C ILE A 1019 -9.82 1.67 -4.41
N TYR A 1020 -10.99 1.01 -4.46
CA TYR A 1020 -12.25 1.72 -4.69
C TYR A 1020 -12.69 2.58 -3.48
N VAL A 1021 -12.40 2.15 -2.24
CA VAL A 1021 -12.63 2.95 -1.03
C VAL A 1021 -11.74 4.20 -1.01
N GLU A 1022 -10.46 4.07 -1.35
CA GLU A 1022 -9.55 5.21 -1.40
C GLU A 1022 -9.85 6.13 -2.61
N ARG A 1023 -10.38 5.59 -3.71
CA ARG A 1023 -10.94 6.40 -4.82
C ARG A 1023 -12.18 7.20 -4.41
N LEU A 1024 -13.07 6.66 -3.55
CA LEU A 1024 -14.14 7.48 -2.94
C LEU A 1024 -13.58 8.65 -2.14
N ARG A 1025 -12.54 8.39 -1.35
CA ARG A 1025 -11.89 9.38 -0.49
C ARG A 1025 -11.19 10.48 -1.30
N ARG A 1026 -10.45 10.13 -2.35
CA ARG A 1026 -9.69 11.09 -3.18
C ARG A 1026 -10.51 11.76 -4.27
N GLU A 1027 -11.24 11.00 -5.09
CA GLU A 1027 -12.00 11.54 -6.23
C GLU A 1027 -13.28 12.26 -5.77
N TYR A 1028 -14.03 11.66 -4.85
CA TYR A 1028 -15.36 12.15 -4.43
C TYR A 1028 -15.39 12.84 -3.06
N LYS A 1029 -14.29 12.78 -2.28
CA LYS A 1029 -14.17 13.37 -0.93
C LYS A 1029 -15.19 12.83 0.07
N VAL A 1030 -15.60 11.58 -0.14
CA VAL A 1030 -16.48 10.83 0.75
C VAL A 1030 -15.62 9.91 1.62
N GLU A 1031 -15.58 10.17 2.92
CA GLU A 1031 -15.04 9.18 3.85
C GLU A 1031 -16.09 8.11 4.13
N CYS A 1032 -15.68 6.84 4.03
CA CYS A 1032 -16.50 5.69 4.38
C CYS A 1032 -15.92 4.94 5.58
N GLU A 1033 -16.80 4.31 6.34
CA GLU A 1033 -16.50 3.19 7.21
C GLU A 1033 -16.68 1.89 6.41
N THR A 1034 -15.77 0.93 6.60
CA THR A 1034 -15.82 -0.40 6.00
C THR A 1034 -15.83 -1.46 7.09
N GLY A 1035 -16.56 -2.55 6.88
CA GLY A 1035 -16.65 -3.65 7.84
C GLY A 1035 -16.94 -5.00 7.17
N LYS A 1036 -16.93 -6.07 7.97
CA LYS A 1036 -17.44 -7.37 7.52
C LYS A 1036 -18.96 -7.27 7.33
N PRO A 1037 -19.54 -7.79 6.23
CA PRO A 1037 -20.98 -7.92 6.09
C PRO A 1037 -21.60 -8.67 7.27
N ARG A 1038 -22.76 -8.22 7.77
CA ARG A 1038 -23.49 -8.97 8.81
C ARG A 1038 -23.89 -10.35 8.27
N VAL A 1039 -23.57 -11.39 9.03
CA VAL A 1039 -24.05 -12.75 8.75
C VAL A 1039 -25.52 -12.82 9.16
N ALA A 1040 -26.38 -13.25 8.24
CA ALA A 1040 -27.82 -13.42 8.48
C ALA A 1040 -28.09 -14.69 9.32
N TYR A 1041 -27.72 -14.66 10.60
CA TYR A 1041 -28.03 -15.72 11.57
C TYR A 1041 -29.55 -15.92 11.73
N ARG A 1042 -29.92 -17.09 12.28
CA ARG A 1042 -31.31 -17.41 12.65
C ARG A 1042 -31.34 -17.92 14.09
N GLU A 1043 -32.53 -17.94 14.66
CA GLU A 1043 -32.78 -18.52 15.98
C GLU A 1043 -33.76 -19.69 15.85
N THR A 1044 -33.63 -20.72 16.70
CA THR A 1044 -34.59 -21.84 16.77
C THR A 1044 -34.59 -22.47 18.17
N ILE A 1045 -35.45 -23.47 18.39
CA ILE A 1045 -35.53 -24.22 19.65
C ILE A 1045 -35.09 -25.68 19.46
N SER A 1046 -34.54 -26.29 20.51
CA SER A 1046 -33.98 -27.64 20.47
C SER A 1046 -34.89 -28.72 21.07
N LYS A 1047 -35.84 -28.33 21.91
CA LYS A 1047 -36.79 -29.23 22.60
C LYS A 1047 -38.15 -28.55 22.81
N ARG A 1048 -39.15 -29.35 23.15
CA ARG A 1048 -40.47 -28.84 23.57
C ARG A 1048 -40.38 -28.13 24.92
N ALA A 1049 -41.12 -27.02 25.08
CA ALA A 1049 -41.38 -26.38 26.37
C ALA A 1049 -42.83 -25.91 26.46
N GLU A 1050 -43.43 -26.07 27.63
CA GLU A 1050 -44.81 -25.68 27.91
C GLU A 1050 -44.86 -24.28 28.53
N PHE A 1051 -45.95 -23.54 28.32
CA PHE A 1051 -46.11 -22.20 28.88
C PHE A 1051 -47.54 -21.94 29.38
N ASP A 1052 -47.60 -21.13 30.42
CA ASP A 1052 -48.80 -20.46 30.92
C ASP A 1052 -48.39 -19.01 31.18
N TYR A 1053 -48.96 -18.07 30.43
CA TYR A 1053 -48.66 -16.64 30.56
C TYR A 1053 -49.95 -15.85 30.75
N LEU A 1054 -50.02 -15.11 31.85
CA LEU A 1054 -51.11 -14.18 32.17
C LEU A 1054 -50.61 -12.74 32.05
N LEU A 1055 -51.03 -12.05 30.99
CA LEU A 1055 -50.96 -10.60 30.92
C LEU A 1055 -52.10 -10.01 31.76
N ARG A 1056 -51.76 -9.19 32.76
CA ARG A 1056 -52.72 -8.38 33.52
C ARG A 1056 -52.15 -7.00 33.83
N ARG A 1057 -52.70 -5.95 33.24
CA ARG A 1057 -52.32 -4.54 33.50
C ARG A 1057 -53.57 -3.69 33.73
N GLN A 1058 -53.58 -2.91 34.81
CA GLN A 1058 -54.74 -2.10 35.18
C GLN A 1058 -54.29 -0.84 35.93
N THR A 1059 -54.12 0.25 35.20
CA THR A 1059 -53.65 1.57 35.71
C THR A 1059 -54.73 2.64 35.77
N GLY A 1060 -55.99 2.29 35.46
CA GLY A 1060 -57.15 3.19 35.45
C GLY A 1060 -57.73 3.34 34.05
N GLY A 1061 -58.90 2.73 33.82
CA GLY A 1061 -59.50 2.54 32.49
C GLY A 1061 -59.73 1.06 32.19
N PRO A 1062 -60.11 0.69 30.95
CA PRO A 1062 -60.07 -0.69 30.47
C PRO A 1062 -58.66 -1.25 30.64
N GLY A 1063 -58.53 -2.47 31.16
CA GLY A 1063 -57.23 -3.12 31.38
C GLY A 1063 -56.70 -3.84 30.13
N ASP A 1064 -55.46 -4.33 30.22
CA ASP A 1064 -55.00 -5.47 29.42
C ASP A 1064 -55.25 -6.74 30.25
N TYR A 1065 -56.06 -7.68 29.76
CA TYR A 1065 -56.19 -9.03 30.30
C TYR A 1065 -56.18 -10.08 29.19
N ALA A 1066 -55.22 -10.99 29.23
CA ALA A 1066 -55.20 -12.20 28.40
C ALA A 1066 -54.35 -13.28 29.08
N ARG A 1067 -54.87 -14.52 29.12
CA ARG A 1067 -54.07 -15.70 29.48
C ARG A 1067 -53.99 -16.63 28.28
N VAL A 1068 -52.79 -17.11 27.97
CA VAL A 1068 -52.52 -18.05 26.89
C VAL A 1068 -51.71 -19.22 27.45
N VAL A 1069 -52.17 -20.45 27.18
CA VAL A 1069 -51.59 -21.70 27.66
C VAL A 1069 -51.35 -22.63 26.47
N GLY A 1070 -50.21 -23.31 26.46
CA GLY A 1070 -49.81 -24.16 25.33
C GLY A 1070 -48.38 -24.66 25.44
N TRP A 1071 -47.77 -24.97 24.29
CA TRP A 1071 -46.36 -25.30 24.19
C TRP A 1071 -45.75 -24.81 22.88
N ILE A 1072 -44.42 -24.67 22.87
CA ILE A 1072 -43.62 -24.60 21.65
C ILE A 1072 -42.83 -25.89 21.48
N GLU A 1073 -42.67 -26.34 20.24
CA GLU A 1073 -41.83 -27.49 19.89
C GLU A 1073 -41.19 -27.33 18.50
N PRO A 1074 -40.04 -27.94 18.21
CA PRO A 1074 -39.39 -27.83 16.90
C PRO A 1074 -40.31 -28.37 15.79
N ASN A 1075 -40.34 -27.69 14.64
CA ASN A 1075 -41.17 -28.08 13.50
C ASN A 1075 -40.54 -29.28 12.76
N ALA A 1076 -41.03 -30.47 13.08
CA ALA A 1076 -40.56 -31.73 12.49
C ALA A 1076 -40.92 -31.91 11.00
N GLU A 1077 -41.87 -31.14 10.45
CA GLU A 1077 -42.24 -31.21 9.02
C GLU A 1077 -41.37 -30.27 8.16
N ASN A 1078 -40.91 -29.15 8.70
CA ASN A 1078 -40.06 -28.20 7.99
C ASN A 1078 -39.21 -27.34 8.95
N ALA A 1079 -37.90 -27.59 8.98
CA ALA A 1079 -36.96 -26.88 9.86
C ALA A 1079 -36.76 -25.38 9.53
N GLU A 1080 -37.20 -24.90 8.37
CA GLU A 1080 -37.07 -23.49 7.96
C GLU A 1080 -38.34 -22.67 8.18
N LYS A 1081 -39.48 -23.31 8.44
CA LYS A 1081 -40.79 -22.64 8.54
C LYS A 1081 -41.36 -22.72 9.94
N ASN A 1082 -41.91 -21.60 10.40
CA ASN A 1082 -42.69 -21.56 11.63
C ASN A 1082 -44.12 -22.03 11.36
N HIS A 1083 -44.76 -22.61 12.38
CA HIS A 1083 -46.11 -23.16 12.32
C HIS A 1083 -46.93 -22.70 13.53
N PHE A 1084 -48.20 -22.40 13.32
CA PHE A 1084 -49.14 -22.00 14.38
C PHE A 1084 -50.36 -22.92 14.35
N GLU A 1085 -50.64 -23.55 15.49
CA GLU A 1085 -51.79 -24.43 15.66
C GLU A 1085 -52.62 -23.99 16.87
N SER A 1086 -53.95 -24.13 16.76
CA SER A 1086 -54.85 -23.98 17.89
C SER A 1086 -55.61 -25.29 18.13
N ARG A 1087 -55.52 -25.78 19.37
CA ARG A 1087 -56.25 -26.93 19.90
C ARG A 1087 -57.13 -26.52 21.08
N VAL A 1088 -57.63 -25.28 21.07
CA VAL A 1088 -58.52 -24.74 22.11
C VAL A 1088 -59.87 -25.44 22.07
N VAL A 1089 -60.26 -26.07 23.18
CA VAL A 1089 -61.53 -26.81 23.31
C VAL A 1089 -62.47 -26.08 24.26
N GLY A 1090 -63.73 -25.90 23.86
CA GLY A 1090 -64.77 -25.31 24.72
C GLY A 1090 -64.83 -23.77 24.72
N GLY A 1091 -64.00 -23.08 23.93
CA GLY A 1091 -64.13 -21.64 23.69
C GLY A 1091 -63.59 -20.73 24.80
N SER A 1092 -62.63 -21.21 25.61
CA SER A 1092 -61.94 -20.40 26.64
C SER A 1092 -61.17 -19.20 26.07
N ILE A 1093 -60.75 -19.29 24.80
CA ILE A 1093 -60.35 -18.17 23.94
C ILE A 1093 -61.33 -18.14 22.75
N PRO A 1094 -62.06 -17.04 22.50
CA PRO A 1094 -62.87 -16.86 21.29
C PRO A 1094 -62.01 -16.78 20.03
N ASP A 1095 -62.50 -17.33 18.91
CA ASP A 1095 -61.79 -17.44 17.62
C ASP A 1095 -61.16 -16.12 17.13
N LYS A 1096 -61.82 -14.99 17.39
CA LYS A 1096 -61.31 -13.63 17.09
C LYS A 1096 -59.94 -13.36 17.71
N TYR A 1097 -59.71 -13.83 18.93
CA TYR A 1097 -58.45 -13.68 19.66
C TYR A 1097 -57.43 -14.77 19.30
N ILE A 1098 -57.86 -15.93 18.80
CA ILE A 1098 -56.94 -16.97 18.28
C ILE A 1098 -56.15 -16.45 17.08
N ALA A 1099 -56.79 -15.70 16.17
CA ALA A 1099 -56.11 -15.02 15.08
C ALA A 1099 -55.10 -13.95 15.56
N ALA A 1100 -55.40 -13.28 16.68
CA ALA A 1100 -54.49 -12.31 17.30
C ALA A 1100 -53.28 -12.99 17.97
N CYS A 1101 -53.44 -14.20 18.54
CA CYS A 1101 -52.35 -15.04 18.99
C CYS A 1101 -51.44 -15.47 17.83
N GLY A 1102 -52.02 -15.94 16.72
CA GLY A 1102 -51.25 -16.32 15.52
C GLY A 1102 -50.39 -15.16 15.00
N LYS A 1103 -50.97 -13.96 14.88
CA LYS A 1103 -50.22 -12.75 14.51
C LYS A 1103 -49.16 -12.36 15.56
N GLY A 1104 -49.46 -12.54 16.85
CA GLY A 1104 -48.50 -12.30 17.94
C GLY A 1104 -47.31 -13.26 17.91
N PHE A 1105 -47.50 -14.49 17.41
CA PHE A 1105 -46.43 -15.45 17.16
C PHE A 1105 -45.58 -15.06 15.95
N GLU A 1106 -46.20 -14.70 14.81
CA GLU A 1106 -45.48 -14.18 13.64
C GLU A 1106 -44.61 -12.97 14.00
N GLU A 1107 -45.16 -12.00 14.74
CA GLU A 1107 -44.44 -10.82 15.22
C GLU A 1107 -43.31 -11.15 16.22
N ALA A 1108 -43.50 -12.19 17.05
CA ALA A 1108 -42.44 -12.68 17.95
C ALA A 1108 -41.30 -13.37 17.19
N CYS A 1109 -41.62 -14.11 16.12
CA CYS A 1109 -40.62 -14.76 15.26
C CYS A 1109 -39.80 -13.79 14.41
N LEU A 1110 -40.24 -12.54 14.19
CA LEU A 1110 -39.45 -11.54 13.47
C LEU A 1110 -38.20 -11.09 14.25
N LYS A 1111 -38.21 -11.14 15.58
CA LYS A 1111 -37.08 -10.75 16.44
C LYS A 1111 -36.95 -11.69 17.64
N GLY A 1112 -36.09 -12.69 17.49
CA GLY A 1112 -35.84 -13.74 18.47
C GLY A 1112 -35.20 -13.22 19.77
N PRO A 1113 -35.29 -13.99 20.87
CA PRO A 1113 -34.87 -13.51 22.19
C PRO A 1113 -33.35 -13.47 22.41
N LEU A 1114 -32.55 -14.20 21.63
CA LEU A 1114 -31.11 -14.34 21.88
C LEU A 1114 -30.27 -13.28 21.19
N LEU A 1115 -30.55 -13.00 19.90
CA LEU A 1115 -29.78 -12.07 19.06
C LEU A 1115 -30.67 -11.04 18.35
N GLY A 1116 -32.00 -11.13 18.48
CA GLY A 1116 -32.94 -10.29 17.73
C GLY A 1116 -33.09 -10.68 16.26
N HIS A 1117 -32.53 -11.82 15.83
CA HIS A 1117 -32.63 -12.34 14.46
C HIS A 1117 -33.94 -13.11 14.25
N ARG A 1118 -34.29 -13.40 13.00
CA ARG A 1118 -35.51 -14.17 12.67
C ARG A 1118 -35.45 -15.59 13.25
N VAL A 1119 -36.52 -15.98 13.93
CA VAL A 1119 -36.73 -17.36 14.39
C VAL A 1119 -37.25 -18.21 13.23
N ILE A 1120 -36.74 -19.43 13.08
CA ILE A 1120 -37.23 -20.43 12.12
C ILE A 1120 -37.47 -21.79 12.79
N GLY A 1121 -38.16 -22.69 12.08
CA GLY A 1121 -38.35 -24.08 12.50
C GLY A 1121 -39.11 -24.28 13.81
N THR A 1122 -39.95 -23.31 14.23
CA THR A 1122 -40.68 -23.37 15.51
C THR A 1122 -42.17 -23.57 15.31
N SER A 1123 -42.78 -24.54 16.00
CA SER A 1123 -44.23 -24.72 16.07
C SER A 1123 -44.76 -24.17 17.40
N LEU A 1124 -45.79 -23.32 17.36
CA LEU A 1124 -46.55 -22.85 18.53
C LEU A 1124 -47.93 -23.50 18.55
N VAL A 1125 -48.25 -24.24 19.62
CA VAL A 1125 -49.56 -24.87 19.81
C VAL A 1125 -50.25 -24.24 21.02
N VAL A 1126 -51.36 -23.54 20.80
CA VAL A 1126 -52.20 -22.96 21.87
C VAL A 1126 -53.33 -23.93 22.21
N THR A 1127 -53.46 -24.32 23.48
CA THR A 1127 -54.42 -25.33 23.94
C THR A 1127 -55.50 -24.80 24.88
N ASP A 1128 -55.24 -23.75 25.65
CA ASP A 1128 -56.20 -23.16 26.57
C ASP A 1128 -55.86 -21.68 26.88
N GLY A 1129 -56.72 -20.99 27.62
CA GLY A 1129 -56.50 -19.61 28.02
C GLY A 1129 -57.61 -19.05 28.92
N ALA A 1130 -57.63 -17.73 29.06
CA ALA A 1130 -58.70 -17.03 29.76
C ALA A 1130 -58.89 -15.61 29.24
N THR A 1131 -60.15 -15.19 29.15
CA THR A 1131 -60.59 -13.84 28.79
C THR A 1131 -61.21 -13.10 29.99
N HIS A 1132 -61.21 -11.77 29.95
CA HIS A 1132 -62.02 -10.91 30.82
C HIS A 1132 -62.95 -10.03 29.97
N VAL A 1133 -64.19 -9.85 30.43
CA VAL A 1133 -65.30 -9.29 29.62
C VAL A 1133 -65.07 -7.85 29.18
N THR A 1134 -64.33 -7.06 29.97
CA THR A 1134 -64.03 -5.63 29.68
C THR A 1134 -62.60 -5.36 29.22
N ASP A 1135 -61.66 -6.27 29.53
CA ASP A 1135 -60.21 -6.00 29.47
C ASP A 1135 -59.46 -6.92 28.48
N SER A 1136 -60.14 -7.89 27.87
CA SER A 1136 -59.57 -8.67 26.76
C SER A 1136 -59.75 -7.96 25.43
N SER A 1137 -58.65 -7.87 24.68
CA SER A 1137 -58.59 -7.26 23.35
C SER A 1137 -57.65 -8.04 22.43
N ASP A 1138 -57.72 -7.79 21.12
CA ASP A 1138 -56.80 -8.38 20.14
C ASP A 1138 -55.34 -8.06 20.48
N TYR A 1139 -55.09 -6.82 20.95
CA TYR A 1139 -53.78 -6.36 21.39
C TYR A 1139 -53.28 -7.13 22.63
N ALA A 1140 -54.15 -7.34 23.62
CA ALA A 1140 -53.80 -8.07 24.84
C ALA A 1140 -53.42 -9.53 24.54
N PHE A 1141 -54.15 -10.22 23.66
CA PHE A 1141 -53.83 -11.61 23.27
C PHE A 1141 -52.58 -11.71 22.41
N ASN A 1142 -52.38 -10.79 21.45
CA ASN A 1142 -51.15 -10.68 20.69
C ASN A 1142 -49.92 -10.48 21.61
N LEU A 1143 -49.98 -9.50 22.52
CA LEU A 1143 -48.88 -9.16 23.44
C LEU A 1143 -48.62 -10.30 24.45
N ALA A 1144 -49.69 -10.94 24.97
CA ALA A 1144 -49.55 -12.12 25.82
C ALA A 1144 -48.86 -13.27 25.09
N THR A 1145 -49.17 -13.52 23.81
CA THR A 1145 -48.49 -14.54 23.00
C THR A 1145 -47.02 -14.18 22.76
N GLN A 1146 -46.68 -12.92 22.45
CA GLN A 1146 -45.27 -12.48 22.31
C GLN A 1146 -44.46 -12.74 23.60
N MET A 1147 -45.03 -12.46 24.77
CA MET A 1147 -44.35 -12.66 26.05
C MET A 1147 -44.29 -14.13 26.47
N ALA A 1148 -45.35 -14.90 26.21
CA ALA A 1148 -45.38 -16.35 26.41
C ALA A 1148 -44.27 -17.03 25.59
N PHE A 1149 -44.17 -16.68 24.30
CA PHE A 1149 -43.14 -17.17 23.39
C PHE A 1149 -41.73 -16.86 23.91
N ARG A 1150 -41.45 -15.59 24.29
CA ARG A 1150 -40.12 -15.20 24.81
C ARG A 1150 -39.68 -15.98 26.05
N LYS A 1151 -40.61 -16.24 26.98
CA LYS A 1151 -40.32 -17.07 28.17
C LYS A 1151 -40.07 -18.54 27.76
N ALA A 1152 -40.98 -19.10 26.98
CA ALA A 1152 -40.92 -20.49 26.54
C ALA A 1152 -39.65 -20.80 25.72
N PHE A 1153 -39.21 -19.86 24.88
CA PHE A 1153 -38.05 -20.02 24.00
C PHE A 1153 -36.74 -20.31 24.76
N MET A 1154 -36.53 -19.63 25.89
CA MET A 1154 -35.37 -19.89 26.76
C MET A 1154 -35.49 -21.27 27.44
N GLU A 1155 -36.69 -21.63 27.92
CA GLU A 1155 -36.98 -22.92 28.53
C GLU A 1155 -36.89 -24.09 27.51
N ALA A 1156 -37.14 -23.82 26.23
CA ALA A 1156 -37.05 -24.72 25.07
C ALA A 1156 -35.62 -24.92 24.53
N GLY A 1157 -34.60 -24.33 25.17
CA GLY A 1157 -33.21 -24.45 24.75
C GLY A 1157 -32.96 -23.74 23.41
N GLY A 1158 -33.22 -22.43 23.40
CA GLY A 1158 -32.92 -21.55 22.27
C GLY A 1158 -31.50 -21.73 21.73
N THR A 1159 -31.40 -21.93 20.41
CA THR A 1159 -30.15 -22.23 19.69
C THR A 1159 -30.00 -21.24 18.53
N VAL A 1160 -28.78 -20.73 18.34
CA VAL A 1160 -28.44 -19.90 17.18
C VAL A 1160 -28.07 -20.80 16.01
N LEU A 1161 -28.58 -20.51 14.82
CA LEU A 1161 -28.22 -21.18 13.57
C LEU A 1161 -27.37 -20.23 12.71
N GLU A 1162 -26.31 -20.77 12.13
CA GLU A 1162 -25.48 -20.08 11.13
C GLU A 1162 -25.73 -20.61 9.71
N PRO A 1163 -25.58 -19.76 8.67
CA PRO A 1163 -25.69 -20.21 7.29
C PRO A 1163 -24.43 -20.97 6.87
N LEU A 1164 -24.61 -22.22 6.43
CA LEU A 1164 -23.56 -23.00 5.79
C LEU A 1164 -23.54 -22.75 4.28
N MET A 1165 -22.33 -22.55 3.77
CA MET A 1165 -22.03 -22.31 2.37
C MET A 1165 -21.45 -23.58 1.75
N LYS A 1166 -22.08 -24.08 0.69
CA LYS A 1166 -21.49 -25.09 -0.19
C LYS A 1166 -20.38 -24.41 -0.98
N THR A 1167 -19.14 -24.69 -0.61
CA THR A 1167 -17.93 -24.10 -1.16
C THR A 1167 -17.28 -25.09 -2.12
N THR A 1168 -17.06 -24.68 -3.36
CA THR A 1168 -16.34 -25.48 -4.38
C THR A 1168 -14.99 -24.82 -4.63
N ILE A 1169 -13.89 -25.54 -4.44
CA ILE A 1169 -12.52 -25.04 -4.59
C ILE A 1169 -11.84 -25.82 -5.70
N THR A 1170 -11.23 -25.14 -6.67
CA THR A 1170 -10.45 -25.76 -7.75
C THR A 1170 -9.04 -25.20 -7.80
N ALA A 1171 -8.04 -26.07 -7.89
CA ALA A 1171 -6.63 -25.70 -7.95
C ALA A 1171 -5.79 -26.80 -8.64
N PRO A 1172 -4.52 -26.56 -9.00
CA PRO A 1172 -3.63 -27.62 -9.46
C PRO A 1172 -3.37 -28.69 -8.39
N ALA A 1173 -3.27 -29.96 -8.81
CA ALA A 1173 -3.19 -31.11 -7.90
C ALA A 1173 -2.00 -31.07 -6.92
N GLU A 1174 -0.91 -30.36 -7.27
CA GLU A 1174 0.25 -30.13 -6.40
C GLU A 1174 -0.08 -29.47 -5.05
N PHE A 1175 -1.23 -28.79 -4.91
CA PHE A 1175 -1.67 -28.11 -3.68
C PHE A 1175 -2.76 -28.84 -2.89
N GLN A 1176 -3.18 -30.04 -3.32
CA GLN A 1176 -4.25 -30.82 -2.66
C GLN A 1176 -4.08 -30.90 -1.13
N GLY A 1177 -2.87 -31.22 -0.65
CA GLY A 1177 -2.58 -31.33 0.79
C GLY A 1177 -2.75 -30.02 1.56
N ASN A 1178 -2.39 -28.87 0.95
CA ASN A 1178 -2.52 -27.56 1.57
C ASN A 1178 -4.00 -27.16 1.71
N ILE A 1179 -4.82 -27.46 0.69
CA ILE A 1179 -6.25 -27.16 0.69
C ILE A 1179 -6.97 -28.04 1.71
N LEU A 1180 -6.68 -29.35 1.76
CA LEU A 1180 -7.20 -30.26 2.79
C LEU A 1180 -6.89 -29.77 4.21
N MET A 1181 -5.66 -29.30 4.46
CA MET A 1181 -5.26 -28.76 5.76
C MET A 1181 -5.97 -27.44 6.10
N LEU A 1182 -6.23 -26.58 5.10
CA LEU A 1182 -6.94 -25.32 5.28
C LEU A 1182 -8.43 -25.54 5.57
N MET A 1183 -9.08 -26.49 4.90
CA MET A 1183 -10.52 -26.76 5.01
C MET A 1183 -10.88 -27.56 6.27
N ASN A 1184 -10.02 -28.48 6.71
CA ASN A 1184 -10.16 -29.19 8.00
C ASN A 1184 -10.23 -28.26 9.24
N LYS A 1185 -9.87 -26.97 9.09
CA LYS A 1185 -10.01 -25.94 10.15
C LYS A 1185 -11.26 -25.06 10.02
N ARG A 1186 -12.05 -25.19 8.95
CA ARG A 1186 -13.12 -24.25 8.57
C ARG A 1186 -14.48 -24.88 8.26
N GLY A 1187 -14.55 -26.18 8.00
CA GLY A 1187 -15.81 -26.87 7.74
C GLY A 1187 -15.66 -28.37 7.49
N SER A 1188 -16.72 -28.98 6.98
CA SER A 1188 -16.74 -30.41 6.65
C SER A 1188 -16.52 -30.62 5.16
N ILE A 1189 -15.63 -31.52 4.78
CA ILE A 1189 -15.39 -31.88 3.38
C ILE A 1189 -16.46 -32.89 2.96
N VAL A 1190 -17.20 -32.57 1.90
CA VAL A 1190 -18.30 -33.41 1.37
C VAL A 1190 -17.78 -34.36 0.29
N ASP A 1191 -17.00 -33.83 -0.65
CA ASP A 1191 -16.49 -34.57 -1.81
C ASP A 1191 -15.14 -34.02 -2.30
N THR A 1192 -14.41 -34.81 -3.08
CA THR A 1192 -13.09 -34.46 -3.61
C THR A 1192 -12.79 -35.21 -4.91
N GLU A 1193 -12.82 -34.50 -6.02
CA GLU A 1193 -12.45 -34.98 -7.36
C GLU A 1193 -10.97 -34.68 -7.64
N VAL A 1194 -10.21 -35.69 -8.05
CA VAL A 1194 -8.78 -35.56 -8.37
C VAL A 1194 -8.56 -35.89 -9.85
N GLY A 1195 -8.34 -34.85 -10.66
CA GLY A 1195 -7.93 -34.96 -12.05
C GLY A 1195 -6.41 -35.09 -12.22
N ALA A 1196 -5.95 -35.12 -13.47
CA ALA A 1196 -4.53 -35.31 -13.80
C ALA A 1196 -3.67 -34.04 -13.61
N ASP A 1197 -4.19 -32.86 -13.97
CA ASP A 1197 -3.55 -31.55 -13.75
C ASP A 1197 -4.23 -30.76 -12.61
N GLU A 1198 -5.56 -30.92 -12.44
CA GLU A 1198 -6.41 -30.12 -11.56
C GLU A 1198 -7.15 -30.97 -10.51
N PHE A 1199 -7.50 -30.33 -9.41
CA PHE A 1199 -8.07 -30.89 -8.19
C PHE A 1199 -9.26 -30.02 -7.77
N THR A 1200 -10.41 -30.64 -7.50
CA THR A 1200 -11.64 -29.95 -7.08
C THR A 1200 -12.17 -30.55 -5.78
N MET A 1201 -12.45 -29.70 -4.80
CA MET A 1201 -13.03 -30.08 -3.51
C MET A 1201 -14.38 -29.40 -3.31
N ILE A 1202 -15.35 -30.14 -2.77
CA ILE A 1202 -16.63 -29.61 -2.30
C ILE A 1202 -16.68 -29.74 -0.78
N ALA A 1203 -16.92 -28.64 -0.08
CA ALA A 1203 -16.99 -28.58 1.38
C ALA A 1203 -18.15 -27.70 1.85
N GLU A 1204 -18.70 -27.97 3.03
CA GLU A 1204 -19.66 -27.10 3.70
C GLU A 1204 -18.98 -26.35 4.85
N CYS A 1205 -19.02 -25.02 4.77
CA CYS A 1205 -18.33 -24.10 5.69
C CYS A 1205 -19.27 -23.00 6.17
N SER A 1206 -19.13 -22.58 7.43
CA SER A 1206 -19.85 -21.39 7.93
C SER A 1206 -19.45 -20.14 7.13
N LEU A 1207 -20.43 -19.33 6.73
CA LEU A 1207 -20.16 -18.04 6.07
C LEU A 1207 -19.24 -17.15 6.93
N ASN A 1208 -19.37 -17.21 8.26
CA ASN A 1208 -18.50 -16.47 9.19
C ASN A 1208 -17.03 -16.96 9.12
N ALA A 1209 -16.82 -18.27 8.92
CA ALA A 1209 -15.49 -18.86 8.74
C ALA A 1209 -14.88 -18.61 7.34
N MET A 1210 -15.67 -18.09 6.39
CA MET A 1210 -15.23 -17.78 5.02
C MET A 1210 -14.73 -16.34 4.83
N PHE A 1211 -14.90 -15.44 5.80
CA PHE A 1211 -14.29 -14.10 5.72
C PHE A 1211 -12.76 -14.18 5.64
N GLY A 1212 -12.19 -13.50 4.64
CA GLY A 1212 -10.75 -13.55 4.33
C GLY A 1212 -10.28 -14.88 3.74
N PHE A 1213 -11.16 -15.81 3.36
CA PHE A 1213 -10.77 -17.11 2.81
C PHE A 1213 -9.95 -16.99 1.51
N SER A 1214 -10.31 -16.06 0.62
CA SER A 1214 -9.60 -15.81 -0.65
C SER A 1214 -8.10 -15.57 -0.44
N THR A 1215 -7.72 -14.74 0.53
CA THR A 1215 -6.32 -14.43 0.88
C THR A 1215 -5.58 -15.67 1.37
N HIS A 1216 -6.21 -16.50 2.23
CA HIS A 1216 -5.64 -17.74 2.73
C HIS A 1216 -5.50 -18.82 1.64
N LEU A 1217 -6.51 -18.99 0.78
CA LEU A 1217 -6.46 -19.94 -0.34
C LEU A 1217 -5.36 -19.56 -1.34
N ARG A 1218 -5.24 -18.26 -1.67
CA ARG A 1218 -4.17 -17.74 -2.53
C ARG A 1218 -2.79 -18.01 -1.93
N ALA A 1219 -2.59 -17.79 -0.63
CA ALA A 1219 -1.33 -18.14 0.03
C ALA A 1219 -1.04 -19.66 -0.05
N ALA A 1220 -2.02 -20.50 0.28
CA ALA A 1220 -1.90 -21.97 0.28
C ALA A 1220 -1.64 -22.60 -1.11
N THR A 1221 -2.05 -21.92 -2.19
CA THR A 1221 -1.99 -22.40 -3.59
C THR A 1221 -1.05 -21.59 -4.48
N GLN A 1222 -0.21 -20.72 -3.91
CA GLN A 1222 0.64 -19.77 -4.64
C GLN A 1222 -0.14 -18.89 -5.64
N GLY A 1223 -1.41 -18.60 -5.36
CA GLY A 1223 -2.30 -17.82 -6.21
C GLY A 1223 -2.90 -18.59 -7.41
N LYS A 1224 -2.89 -19.92 -7.38
CA LYS A 1224 -3.46 -20.78 -8.45
C LYS A 1224 -4.83 -21.40 -8.10
N GLY A 1225 -5.29 -21.26 -6.86
CA GLY A 1225 -6.59 -21.75 -6.40
C GLY A 1225 -7.71 -20.72 -6.61
N GLU A 1226 -8.81 -21.19 -7.17
CA GLU A 1226 -10.07 -20.46 -7.36
C GLU A 1226 -11.15 -21.12 -6.49
N PHE A 1227 -12.19 -20.37 -6.08
CA PHE A 1227 -13.33 -20.94 -5.37
C PHE A 1227 -14.63 -20.20 -5.69
N SER A 1228 -15.74 -20.93 -5.61
CA SER A 1228 -17.11 -20.39 -5.57
C SER A 1228 -17.80 -20.85 -4.28
N MET A 1229 -18.84 -20.13 -3.86
CA MET A 1229 -19.64 -20.51 -2.70
C MET A 1229 -21.11 -20.13 -2.87
N GLU A 1230 -22.00 -21.07 -2.58
CA GLU A 1230 -23.46 -20.93 -2.65
C GLU A 1230 -24.07 -21.23 -1.27
N PHE A 1231 -25.21 -20.63 -0.94
CA PHE A 1231 -25.93 -20.98 0.30
C PHE A 1231 -26.45 -22.42 0.22
N SER A 1232 -26.13 -23.24 1.23
CA SER A 1232 -26.61 -24.63 1.34
C SER A 1232 -27.86 -24.70 2.22
N HIS A 1233 -27.71 -24.44 3.52
CA HIS A 1233 -28.77 -24.52 4.52
C HIS A 1233 -28.33 -23.84 5.84
N TYR A 1234 -29.23 -23.75 6.81
CA TYR A 1234 -28.93 -23.31 8.18
C TYR A 1234 -28.60 -24.49 9.10
N ALA A 1235 -27.53 -24.38 9.89
CA ALA A 1235 -27.11 -25.38 10.87
C ALA A 1235 -26.81 -24.77 12.25
N PRO A 1236 -26.90 -25.55 13.36
CA PRO A 1236 -26.58 -25.05 14.70
C PRO A 1236 -25.15 -24.52 14.83
N ALA A 1237 -25.01 -23.27 15.27
CA ALA A 1237 -23.72 -22.61 15.44
C ALA A 1237 -22.93 -23.25 16.61
N PRO A 1238 -21.59 -23.33 16.54
CA PRO A 1238 -20.75 -23.83 17.63
C PRO A 1238 -21.02 -23.14 18.98
N PRO A 1239 -21.06 -23.87 20.12
CA PRO A 1239 -21.39 -23.30 21.43
C PRO A 1239 -20.46 -22.18 21.94
N HIS A 1240 -19.27 -22.02 21.35
CA HIS A 1240 -18.40 -20.86 21.58
C HIS A 1240 -18.96 -19.62 20.85
N LEU A 1241 -19.17 -19.74 19.54
CA LEU A 1241 -19.70 -18.67 18.69
C LEU A 1241 -21.09 -18.21 19.15
N GLN A 1242 -21.97 -19.12 19.57
CA GLN A 1242 -23.27 -18.74 20.13
C GLN A 1242 -23.13 -17.81 21.36
N LYS A 1243 -22.19 -18.08 22.27
CA LYS A 1243 -21.97 -17.24 23.46
C LYS A 1243 -21.38 -15.88 23.10
N GLU A 1244 -20.43 -15.87 22.16
CA GLU A 1244 -19.77 -14.67 21.64
C GLU A 1244 -20.79 -13.71 20.98
N LEU A 1245 -21.68 -14.25 20.14
CA LEU A 1245 -22.76 -13.49 19.50
C LEU A 1245 -23.76 -12.93 20.51
N ILE A 1246 -24.15 -13.70 21.53
CA ILE A 1246 -25.07 -13.24 22.58
C ILE A 1246 -24.45 -12.09 23.38
N ALA A 1247 -23.19 -12.24 23.82
CA ALA A 1247 -22.49 -11.18 24.55
C ALA A 1247 -22.29 -9.90 23.72
N ALA A 1248 -22.06 -10.04 22.40
CA ALA A 1248 -22.00 -8.90 21.48
C ALA A 1248 -23.35 -8.19 21.34
N TYR A 1249 -24.45 -8.94 21.24
CA TYR A 1249 -25.81 -8.39 21.17
C TYR A 1249 -26.26 -7.72 22.47
N GLU A 1250 -25.96 -8.29 23.63
CA GLU A 1250 -26.19 -7.67 24.94
C GLU A 1250 -25.46 -6.33 25.05
N LYS A 1251 -24.19 -6.27 24.61
CA LYS A 1251 -23.40 -5.03 24.53
C LYS A 1251 -24.00 -4.00 23.55
N GLU A 1252 -24.56 -4.44 22.41
CA GLU A 1252 -25.26 -3.55 21.48
C GLU A 1252 -26.58 -3.01 22.07
N LEU A 1253 -27.31 -3.82 22.85
CA LEU A 1253 -28.52 -3.39 23.55
C LEU A 1253 -28.23 -2.36 24.66
N ASP A 1254 -27.17 -2.55 25.45
CA ASP A 1254 -26.81 -1.58 26.50
C ASP A 1254 -26.23 -0.28 25.92
N ALA A 1255 -25.51 -0.35 24.79
CA ALA A 1255 -25.12 0.83 24.01
C ALA A 1255 -26.33 1.58 23.40
N LYS A 1256 -27.48 0.91 23.21
CA LYS A 1256 -28.76 1.50 22.79
C LYS A 1256 -29.67 1.93 23.94
N ARG A 1257 -29.31 1.62 25.19
CA ARG A 1257 -29.98 2.09 26.42
C ARG A 1257 -29.29 3.28 27.08
N THR A 1258 -28.02 3.52 26.72
CA THR A 1258 -27.17 4.61 27.22
C THR A 1258 -27.07 5.79 26.23
N LYS A 1259 -27.69 5.68 25.05
CA LYS A 1259 -27.93 6.74 24.07
C LYS A 1259 -29.42 7.09 24.03
#